data_AF-A0A930DYR9-F1
#
_entry.id   AF-A0A930DYR9-F1
#
_cell.length_a   1.000
_cell.length_b   1.000
_cell.length_c   1.000
_cell.angle_alpha   90.00
_cell.angle_beta   90.00
_cell.angle_gamma   90.00
#
_symmetry.space_group_name_H-M   'P 1'
#
loop_
_entity.id
_entity.type
_entity.pdbx_description
1 polymer ?
#
loop_
_entity_poly.entity_id
_entity_poly.type
_entity_poly.pdbx_seq_one_letter_code
_entity_poly.pdbx_strand_id
1 'polypeptide(L)'
;MQENRTYYKKKIVLALFVITVIFGLQTLYTYYSAKISDPLQLLSAVLYGTIKLFLFVSPISAEEKSSIFYEFAKWMAPILTSAFIFTQISNILLHVKNMLLNRSSMHHVLVFENTEMGETLIGNLMKESTPYKISLITKNFLDERLKNKYEKKGIATYQIDFEHCDENEVRELFSALHIHHTKYIFFCSDNDLENYALYANVIKRIKPKRPITCYANCSSNTVVGYMEELLSEERKGEELLKKIDTVHFNQKDLTVRMLLAEPAVKRSILKSLEGISEDSQIADSIEDSHHMTDSTENSHHTVDSIENSIKPLHVLLFSVNDLTLPLLKQLANDATTSLTRNPKISILEENASQRMQELLDLNAPEREGLLRALEIECIDLGHEQRNLQNYLKGLGKEESPSLIFLMQEDVVKSLKALKLMNRYFGQVPKVLRNISNVDLTHVLPKSKDKIKVFGDLSEIMTGEILIREALDNRAKQFNEAYNKASGIAGMGEGTNWNELSYVKKNSSRQSATHAGIKEEIIRRVLSGKSEEEISAYLSEKLEEFKKLQEAQKLGGENGKEEFQQNFRRYLSENPLLDFLSRLEHKRWCNSYYAMNFRYGEKKDENLKTHPCLIEDWGEIIGEKFDICHPEYDLLSVFTLFQ
;
A
#
# COMPACT_ATOMS: atom_id res chain seq x y z
N MET A 1 11.89 -30.95 -7.16
CA MET A 1 12.75 -31.88 -7.94
C MET A 1 12.91 -31.52 -9.44
N GLN A 2 12.39 -30.38 -9.94
CA GLN A 2 12.59 -29.92 -11.34
C GLN A 2 13.89 -29.11 -11.57
N GLU A 3 14.51 -28.53 -10.53
CA GLU A 3 15.72 -27.69 -10.67
C GLU A 3 16.98 -28.45 -11.12
N ASN A 4 17.05 -29.76 -10.91
CA ASN A 4 18.26 -30.53 -11.24
C ASN A 4 18.43 -30.83 -12.74
N ARG A 5 17.34 -30.92 -13.52
CA ARG A 5 17.42 -31.36 -14.93
C ARG A 5 18.14 -30.34 -15.83
N THR A 6 17.90 -29.05 -15.60
CA THR A 6 18.54 -27.96 -16.34
C THR A 6 20.03 -27.82 -15.99
N TYR A 7 20.38 -28.06 -14.72
CA TYR A 7 21.76 -28.06 -14.23
C TYR A 7 22.60 -29.16 -14.90
N TYR A 8 22.12 -30.40 -14.90
CA TYR A 8 22.81 -31.52 -15.55
C TYR A 8 22.89 -31.35 -17.07
N LYS A 9 21.85 -30.83 -17.72
CA LYS A 9 21.86 -30.55 -19.17
C LYS A 9 23.00 -29.61 -19.58
N LYS A 10 23.23 -28.53 -18.83
CA LYS A 10 24.33 -27.58 -19.10
C LYS A 10 25.71 -28.23 -18.93
N LYS A 11 25.90 -29.01 -17.87
CA LYS A 11 27.17 -29.75 -17.66
C LYS A 11 27.45 -30.76 -18.76
N ILE A 12 26.42 -31.46 -19.25
CA ILE A 12 26.56 -32.40 -20.36
C ILE A 12 26.96 -31.65 -21.64
N VAL A 13 26.30 -30.54 -21.97
CA VAL A 13 26.66 -29.72 -23.14
C VAL A 13 28.09 -29.19 -23.04
N LEU A 14 28.50 -28.71 -21.87
CA LEU A 14 29.87 -28.25 -21.64
C LEU A 14 30.89 -29.39 -21.77
N ALA A 15 30.61 -30.56 -21.19
CA ALA A 15 31.46 -31.73 -21.31
C ALA A 15 31.59 -32.18 -22.77
N LEU A 16 30.48 -32.23 -23.51
CA LEU A 16 30.48 -32.53 -24.94
C LEU A 16 31.29 -31.51 -25.74
N PHE A 17 31.18 -30.22 -25.42
CA PHE A 17 31.99 -29.17 -26.03
C PHE A 17 33.48 -29.38 -25.78
N VAL A 18 33.89 -29.60 -24.53
CA VAL A 18 35.29 -29.84 -24.16
C VAL A 18 35.83 -31.09 -24.86
N ILE A 19 35.08 -32.20 -24.85
CA ILE A 19 35.46 -33.44 -25.54
C ILE A 19 35.61 -33.21 -27.04
N THR A 20 34.68 -32.49 -27.65
CA THR A 20 34.70 -32.16 -29.08
C THR A 20 35.93 -31.33 -29.44
N VAL A 21 36.28 -30.33 -28.61
CA VAL A 21 37.50 -29.53 -28.80
C VAL A 21 38.76 -30.39 -28.65
N ILE A 22 38.84 -31.23 -27.62
CA ILE A 22 40.00 -32.12 -27.41
C ILE A 22 40.17 -33.08 -28.59
N PHE A 23 39.09 -33.72 -29.04
CA PHE A 23 39.13 -34.64 -30.18
C PHE A 23 39.47 -33.91 -31.48
N GLY A 24 38.94 -32.69 -31.70
CA GLY A 24 39.31 -31.85 -32.83
C GLY A 24 40.81 -31.53 -32.84
N LEU A 25 41.33 -31.00 -31.73
CA LEU A 25 42.75 -30.66 -31.58
C LEU A 25 43.66 -31.88 -31.75
N GLN A 26 43.37 -33.00 -31.07
CA GLN A 26 44.21 -34.20 -31.10
C GLN A 26 44.24 -34.83 -32.49
N THR A 27 43.08 -34.97 -33.14
CA THR A 27 43.00 -35.64 -34.45
C THR A 27 43.56 -34.77 -35.57
N LEU A 28 43.30 -33.46 -35.55
CA LEU A 28 43.89 -32.54 -36.51
C LEU A 28 45.39 -32.36 -36.31
N TYR A 29 45.89 -32.38 -35.07
CA TYR A 29 47.33 -32.40 -34.80
C TYR A 29 47.98 -33.65 -35.38
N THR A 30 47.38 -34.82 -35.17
CA THR A 30 47.89 -36.08 -35.72
C THR A 30 47.90 -36.04 -37.26
N TYR A 31 46.87 -35.44 -37.87
CA TYR A 31 46.76 -35.32 -39.32
C TYR A 31 47.75 -34.32 -39.93
N TYR A 32 47.85 -33.11 -39.37
CA TYR A 32 48.71 -32.05 -39.90
C TYR A 32 50.18 -32.20 -39.55
N SER A 33 50.53 -32.84 -38.43
CA SER A 33 51.94 -33.06 -38.04
C SER A 33 52.69 -33.98 -39.02
N ALA A 34 51.96 -34.82 -39.76
CA ALA A 34 52.52 -35.62 -40.86
C ALA A 34 52.82 -34.79 -42.13
N LYS A 35 52.30 -33.57 -42.24
CA LYS A 35 52.34 -32.74 -43.48
C LYS A 35 53.04 -31.39 -43.30
N ILE A 36 53.10 -30.85 -42.07
CA ILE A 36 53.65 -29.53 -41.77
C ILE A 36 54.79 -29.69 -40.76
N SER A 37 56.00 -29.30 -41.17
CA SER A 37 57.21 -29.38 -40.33
C SER A 37 57.42 -28.14 -39.44
N ASP A 38 56.91 -26.98 -39.86
CA ASP A 38 57.04 -25.74 -39.09
C ASP A 38 56.07 -25.74 -37.87
N PRO A 39 56.56 -25.61 -36.62
CA PRO A 39 55.73 -25.73 -35.44
C PRO A 39 54.62 -24.67 -35.33
N LEU A 40 54.86 -23.45 -35.79
CA LEU A 40 53.88 -22.35 -35.71
C LEU A 40 52.76 -22.52 -36.76
N GLN A 41 53.12 -22.90 -37.98
CA GLN A 41 52.16 -23.25 -39.02
C GLN A 41 51.33 -24.48 -38.63
N LEU A 42 51.95 -25.48 -38.00
CA LEU A 42 51.25 -26.67 -37.50
C LEU A 42 50.22 -26.28 -36.43
N LEU A 43 50.61 -25.50 -35.43
CA LEU A 43 49.70 -25.02 -34.38
C LEU A 43 48.54 -24.22 -34.98
N SER A 44 48.83 -23.30 -35.91
CA SER A 44 47.83 -22.49 -36.60
C SER A 44 46.85 -23.35 -37.41
N ALA A 45 47.35 -24.32 -38.18
CA ALA A 45 46.52 -25.23 -38.98
C ALA A 45 45.58 -26.07 -38.11
N VAL A 46 46.06 -26.53 -36.94
CA VAL A 46 45.27 -27.33 -35.99
C VAL A 46 44.19 -26.49 -35.31
N LEU A 47 44.53 -25.29 -34.83
CA LEU A 47 43.56 -24.37 -34.22
C LEU A 47 42.50 -23.93 -35.24
N TYR A 48 42.93 -23.49 -36.42
CA TYR A 48 42.04 -23.05 -37.48
C TYR A 48 41.17 -24.19 -38.02
N GLY A 49 41.74 -25.39 -38.17
CA GLY A 49 40.97 -26.59 -38.53
C GLY A 49 39.92 -26.93 -37.47
N THR A 50 40.24 -26.77 -36.18
CA THR A 50 39.27 -27.00 -35.10
C THR A 50 38.14 -25.97 -35.14
N ILE A 51 38.44 -24.69 -35.40
CA ILE A 51 37.42 -23.64 -35.61
C ILE A 51 36.54 -23.97 -36.82
N LYS A 52 37.12 -24.44 -37.93
CA LYS A 52 36.37 -24.85 -39.14
C LYS A 52 35.30 -25.90 -38.83
N LEU A 53 35.57 -26.86 -37.95
CA LEU A 53 34.58 -27.85 -37.52
C LEU A 53 33.34 -27.18 -36.89
N PHE A 54 33.54 -26.14 -36.06
CA PHE A 54 32.44 -25.37 -35.45
C PHE A 54 31.75 -24.41 -36.43
N LEU A 55 32.39 -24.11 -37.57
CA LEU A 55 31.84 -23.34 -38.68
C LEU A 55 31.26 -24.22 -39.81
N PHE A 56 30.95 -25.49 -39.52
CA PHE A 56 30.33 -26.42 -40.47
C PHE A 56 31.22 -26.79 -41.67
N VAL A 57 32.54 -26.67 -41.53
CA VAL A 57 33.51 -27.00 -42.58
C VAL A 57 34.39 -28.18 -42.14
N SER A 58 34.44 -29.24 -42.96
CA SER A 58 35.34 -30.38 -42.76
C SER A 58 36.77 -30.04 -43.19
N PRO A 59 37.77 -30.01 -42.28
CA PRO A 59 39.15 -29.71 -42.66
C PRO A 59 39.88 -30.84 -43.39
N ILE A 60 39.39 -32.08 -43.24
CA ILE A 60 39.93 -33.30 -43.87
C ILE A 60 39.00 -33.68 -45.03
N SER A 61 39.59 -34.13 -46.14
CA SER A 61 38.84 -34.60 -47.31
C SER A 61 38.07 -35.88 -47.01
N ALA A 62 36.93 -36.08 -47.68
CA ALA A 62 36.11 -37.29 -47.54
C ALA A 62 36.82 -38.58 -47.99
N GLU A 63 37.88 -38.44 -48.80
CA GLU A 63 38.65 -39.57 -49.36
C GLU A 63 39.78 -40.04 -48.43
N GLU A 64 40.13 -39.25 -47.39
CA GLU A 64 41.18 -39.60 -46.45
C GLU A 64 40.62 -40.39 -45.27
N LYS A 65 41.35 -41.44 -44.84
CA LYS A 65 40.97 -42.24 -43.67
C LYS A 65 41.00 -41.37 -42.40
N SER A 66 39.86 -41.20 -41.77
CA SER A 66 39.70 -40.45 -40.52
C SER A 66 39.53 -41.36 -39.30
N SER A 67 39.84 -40.83 -38.11
CA SER A 67 39.62 -41.52 -36.83
C SER A 67 38.17 -41.36 -36.37
N ILE A 68 37.67 -42.31 -35.58
CA ILE A 68 36.33 -42.21 -34.96
C ILE A 68 36.17 -40.95 -34.09
N PHE A 69 37.26 -40.49 -33.46
CA PHE A 69 37.25 -39.25 -32.67
C PHE A 69 37.09 -38.02 -33.55
N TYR A 70 37.66 -38.04 -34.76
CA TYR A 70 37.49 -36.96 -35.73
C TYR A 70 36.05 -36.95 -36.26
N GLU A 71 35.50 -38.12 -36.60
CA GLU A 71 34.10 -38.24 -37.01
C GLU A 71 33.14 -37.74 -35.92
N PHE A 72 33.40 -38.07 -34.65
CA PHE A 72 32.65 -37.52 -33.53
C PHE A 72 32.75 -35.99 -33.49
N ALA A 73 33.96 -35.43 -33.57
CA ALA A 73 34.16 -33.98 -33.51
C ALA A 73 33.50 -33.24 -34.70
N LYS A 74 33.59 -33.83 -35.90
CA LYS A 74 33.00 -33.32 -37.15
C LYS A 74 31.49 -33.20 -37.08
N TRP A 75 30.81 -34.13 -36.41
CA TRP A 75 29.36 -34.06 -36.24
C TRP A 75 28.95 -33.25 -35.01
N MET A 76 29.67 -33.38 -33.90
CA MET A 76 29.28 -32.75 -32.64
C MET A 76 29.51 -31.23 -32.64
N ALA A 77 30.58 -30.73 -33.27
CA ALA A 77 30.86 -29.29 -33.33
C ALA A 77 29.73 -28.49 -34.00
N PRO A 78 29.24 -28.85 -35.21
CA PRO A 78 28.05 -28.26 -35.81
C PRO A 78 26.80 -28.26 -34.91
N ILE A 79 26.50 -29.40 -34.26
CA ILE A 79 25.32 -29.56 -33.41
C ILE A 79 25.39 -28.60 -32.21
N LEU A 80 26.56 -28.49 -31.58
CA LEU A 80 26.79 -27.59 -30.46
C LEU A 80 26.70 -26.12 -30.89
N THR A 81 27.28 -25.74 -32.03
CA THR A 81 27.14 -24.39 -32.60
C THR A 81 25.67 -24.06 -32.87
N SER A 82 24.94 -24.93 -33.57
CA SER A 82 23.52 -24.72 -33.85
C SER A 82 22.70 -24.60 -32.56
N ALA A 83 22.91 -25.47 -31.58
CA ALA A 83 22.21 -25.41 -30.30
C ALA A 83 22.45 -24.08 -29.57
N PHE A 84 23.68 -23.56 -29.61
CA PHE A 84 24.01 -22.25 -29.06
C PHE A 84 23.27 -21.12 -29.80
N ILE A 85 23.36 -21.09 -31.14
CA ILE A 85 22.71 -20.07 -31.98
C ILE A 85 21.19 -20.07 -31.78
N PHE A 86 20.53 -21.23 -31.83
CA PHE A 86 19.08 -21.33 -31.61
C PHE A 86 18.68 -20.88 -30.21
N THR A 87 19.51 -21.14 -29.20
CA THR A 87 19.24 -20.65 -27.84
C THR A 87 19.29 -19.12 -27.79
N GLN A 88 20.30 -18.49 -28.41
CA GLN A 88 20.41 -17.03 -28.47
C GLN A 88 19.26 -16.40 -29.25
N ILE A 89 18.93 -16.94 -30.42
CA ILE A 89 17.77 -16.49 -31.21
C ILE A 89 16.48 -16.65 -30.42
N SER A 90 16.28 -17.79 -29.74
CA SER A 90 15.09 -18.00 -28.92
C SER A 90 14.97 -17.00 -27.78
N ASN A 91 16.07 -16.63 -27.13
CA ASN A 91 16.08 -15.64 -26.06
C ASN A 91 15.71 -14.25 -26.60
N ILE A 92 16.28 -13.86 -27.76
CA ILE A 92 15.95 -12.60 -28.44
C ILE A 92 14.47 -12.57 -28.85
N LEU A 93 13.96 -13.64 -29.47
CA LEU A 93 12.56 -13.74 -29.87
C LEU A 93 11.61 -13.68 -28.67
N LEU A 94 12.00 -14.28 -27.54
CA LEU A 94 11.23 -14.23 -26.31
C LEU A 94 11.13 -12.80 -25.77
N HIS A 95 12.26 -12.07 -25.75
CA HIS A 95 12.28 -10.66 -25.37
C HIS A 95 11.42 -9.80 -26.30
N VAL A 96 11.56 -9.97 -27.63
CA VAL A 96 10.75 -9.24 -28.63
C VAL A 96 9.25 -9.54 -28.43
N LYS A 97 8.88 -10.81 -28.22
CA LYS A 97 7.51 -11.20 -27.90
C LYS A 97 7.00 -10.48 -26.66
N ASN A 98 7.76 -10.49 -25.56
CA ASN A 98 7.36 -9.84 -24.32
C ASN A 98 7.21 -8.33 -24.49
N MET A 99 8.16 -7.68 -25.17
CA MET A 99 8.07 -6.26 -25.52
C MET A 99 6.79 -5.95 -26.29
N LEU A 100 6.48 -6.68 -27.37
CA LEU A 100 5.28 -6.43 -28.18
C LEU A 100 3.99 -6.62 -27.39
N LEU A 101 3.91 -7.67 -26.57
CA LEU A 101 2.75 -7.92 -25.70
C LEU A 101 2.57 -6.79 -24.69
N ASN A 102 3.66 -6.33 -24.07
CA ASN A 102 3.65 -5.22 -23.13
C ASN A 102 3.13 -3.94 -23.79
N ARG A 103 3.62 -3.60 -24.99
CA ARG A 103 3.19 -2.39 -25.73
C ARG A 103 1.69 -2.36 -26.06
N SER A 104 1.09 -3.52 -26.30
CA SER A 104 -0.34 -3.66 -26.62
C SER A 104 -1.25 -3.70 -25.37
N SER A 105 -0.68 -3.80 -24.17
CA SER A 105 -1.43 -4.04 -22.96
C SER A 105 -1.99 -2.76 -22.33
N MET A 106 -3.26 -2.82 -21.92
CA MET A 106 -3.85 -1.79 -21.06
C MET A 106 -3.34 -1.86 -19.62
N HIS A 107 -2.72 -2.97 -19.22
CA HIS A 107 -2.22 -3.24 -17.87
C HIS A 107 -0.68 -3.39 -17.85
N HIS A 108 0.02 -2.60 -18.66
CA HIS A 108 1.48 -2.58 -18.66
C HIS A 108 2.01 -1.88 -17.41
N VAL A 109 2.90 -2.55 -16.68
CA VAL A 109 3.52 -2.11 -15.43
C VAL A 109 5.02 -2.05 -15.61
N LEU A 110 5.64 -0.96 -15.16
CA LEU A 110 7.08 -0.82 -15.06
C LEU A 110 7.52 -1.00 -13.61
N VAL A 111 8.55 -1.78 -13.37
CA VAL A 111 9.21 -1.90 -12.07
C VAL A 111 10.67 -1.51 -12.25
N PHE A 112 11.08 -0.46 -11.56
CA PHE A 112 12.47 0.00 -11.50
C PHE A 112 13.16 -0.60 -10.28
N GLU A 113 14.37 -1.11 -10.54
CA GLU A 113 15.24 -1.87 -9.64
C GLU A 113 14.78 -3.30 -9.35
N ASN A 114 15.76 -4.22 -9.30
CA ASN A 114 15.56 -5.62 -8.94
C ASN A 114 15.93 -5.87 -7.47
N THR A 115 15.35 -5.08 -6.56
CA THR A 115 15.45 -5.26 -5.11
C THR A 115 14.53 -6.38 -4.63
N GLU A 116 14.66 -6.82 -3.38
CA GLU A 116 13.74 -7.80 -2.78
C GLU A 116 12.27 -7.34 -2.88
N MET A 117 12.04 -6.04 -2.69
CA MET A 117 10.74 -5.39 -2.87
C MET A 117 10.23 -5.52 -4.31
N GLY A 118 11.07 -5.18 -5.29
CA GLY A 118 10.73 -5.29 -6.72
C GLY A 118 10.44 -6.74 -7.14
N GLU A 119 11.29 -7.69 -6.74
CA GLU A 119 11.10 -9.11 -7.03
C GLU A 119 9.79 -9.66 -6.43
N THR A 120 9.50 -9.30 -5.18
CA THR A 120 8.30 -9.72 -4.46
C THR A 120 7.04 -9.16 -5.11
N LEU A 121 7.05 -7.85 -5.43
CA LEU A 121 5.95 -7.19 -6.14
C LEU A 121 5.66 -7.87 -7.49
N ILE A 122 6.71 -8.11 -8.29
CA ILE A 122 6.58 -8.82 -9.58
C ILE A 122 5.96 -10.21 -9.37
N GLY A 123 6.44 -10.95 -8.37
CA GLY A 123 5.94 -12.28 -8.03
C GLY A 123 4.45 -12.29 -7.67
N ASN A 124 3.99 -11.26 -6.97
CA ASN A 124 2.59 -11.12 -6.55
C ASN A 124 1.68 -10.64 -7.68
N LEU A 125 2.07 -9.59 -8.42
CA LEU A 125 1.29 -9.08 -9.56
C LEU A 125 1.06 -10.15 -10.63
N MET A 126 2.02 -11.06 -10.83
CA MET A 126 1.88 -12.17 -11.77
C MET A 126 0.86 -13.25 -11.33
N LYS A 127 0.46 -13.26 -10.05
CA LYS A 127 -0.55 -14.19 -9.50
C LYS A 127 -1.94 -13.57 -9.43
N GLU A 128 -2.05 -12.25 -9.58
CA GLU A 128 -3.34 -11.57 -9.52
C GLU A 128 -4.24 -11.93 -10.70
N SER A 129 -5.55 -11.79 -10.52
CA SER A 129 -6.54 -12.00 -11.58
C SER A 129 -6.39 -10.99 -12.72
N THR A 130 -5.90 -9.79 -12.41
CA THR A 130 -5.61 -8.76 -13.41
C THR A 130 -4.41 -9.19 -14.26
N PRO A 131 -4.53 -9.24 -15.60
CA PRO A 131 -3.50 -9.79 -16.48
C PRO A 131 -2.37 -8.78 -16.72
N TYR A 132 -1.65 -8.39 -15.67
CA TYR A 132 -0.54 -7.45 -15.76
C TYR A 132 0.54 -7.95 -16.74
N LYS A 133 1.07 -7.00 -17.49
CA LYS A 133 2.26 -7.19 -18.34
C LYS A 133 3.36 -6.36 -17.74
N ILE A 134 4.54 -6.94 -17.53
CA ILE A 134 5.56 -6.34 -16.68
C ILE A 134 6.84 -6.13 -17.47
N SER A 135 7.42 -4.95 -17.32
CA SER A 135 8.82 -4.68 -17.67
C SER A 135 9.62 -4.39 -16.40
N LEU A 136 10.76 -5.07 -16.24
CA LEU A 136 11.74 -4.81 -15.19
C LEU A 136 12.89 -3.98 -15.77
N ILE A 137 13.21 -2.86 -15.12
CA ILE A 137 14.29 -1.95 -15.49
C ILE A 137 15.28 -1.91 -14.33
N THR A 138 16.57 -2.04 -14.59
CA THR A 138 17.61 -2.07 -13.54
C THR A 138 18.87 -1.36 -14.00
N LYS A 139 19.53 -0.66 -13.08
CA LYS A 139 20.89 -0.14 -13.28
C LYS A 139 21.91 -1.28 -13.39
N ASN A 140 21.80 -2.23 -12.48
CA ASN A 140 22.74 -3.34 -12.34
C ASN A 140 22.56 -4.38 -13.46
N PHE A 141 23.69 -4.97 -13.88
CA PHE A 141 23.70 -6.07 -14.84
C PHE A 141 22.95 -7.28 -14.28
N LEU A 142 21.90 -7.72 -14.99
CA LEU A 142 21.27 -9.00 -14.75
C LEU A 142 22.05 -10.07 -15.49
N ASP A 143 22.55 -11.06 -14.77
CA ASP A 143 23.16 -12.21 -15.43
C ASP A 143 22.17 -12.88 -16.39
N GLU A 144 22.70 -13.53 -17.44
CA GLU A 144 21.89 -14.22 -18.45
C GLU A 144 20.94 -15.25 -17.85
N ARG A 145 21.26 -15.85 -16.70
CA ARG A 145 20.39 -16.85 -16.06
C ARG A 145 19.14 -16.18 -15.49
N LEU A 146 19.30 -15.08 -14.77
CA LEU A 146 18.23 -14.33 -14.13
C LEU A 146 17.38 -13.60 -15.17
N LYS A 147 18.02 -12.99 -16.17
CA LYS A 147 17.34 -12.43 -17.35
C LYS A 147 16.43 -13.46 -18.01
N ASN A 148 16.97 -14.63 -18.36
CA ASN A 148 16.19 -15.70 -18.99
C ASN A 148 15.09 -16.28 -18.07
N LYS A 149 15.24 -16.20 -16.75
CA LYS A 149 14.18 -16.58 -15.78
C LYS A 149 13.00 -15.63 -15.88
N TYR A 150 13.24 -14.32 -15.96
CA TYR A 150 12.19 -13.31 -16.11
C TYR A 150 11.52 -13.38 -17.48
N GLU A 151 12.30 -13.44 -18.56
CA GLU A 151 11.76 -13.48 -19.93
C GLU A 151 10.85 -14.70 -20.15
N LYS A 152 11.19 -15.86 -19.57
CA LYS A 152 10.35 -17.07 -19.63
C LYS A 152 9.05 -16.96 -18.84
N LYS A 153 9.01 -16.09 -17.83
CA LYS A 153 7.78 -15.74 -17.11
C LYS A 153 6.96 -14.66 -17.83
N GLY A 154 7.42 -14.18 -18.99
CA GLY A 154 6.75 -13.13 -19.76
C GLY A 154 7.09 -11.71 -19.30
N ILE A 155 8.21 -11.54 -18.57
CA ILE A 155 8.66 -10.25 -18.05
C ILE A 155 9.81 -9.75 -18.92
N ALA A 156 9.59 -8.61 -19.58
CA ALA A 156 10.63 -7.98 -20.40
C ALA A 156 11.65 -7.29 -19.49
N THR A 157 12.93 -7.51 -19.72
CA THR A 157 14.01 -6.96 -18.88
C THR A 157 14.85 -5.94 -19.66
N TYR A 158 15.18 -4.83 -19.00
CA TYR A 158 15.96 -3.73 -19.56
C TYR A 158 17.05 -3.32 -18.57
N GLN A 159 18.22 -3.00 -19.09
CA GLN A 159 19.34 -2.48 -18.31
C GLN A 159 19.63 -1.06 -18.78
N ILE A 160 19.67 -0.11 -17.86
CA ILE A 160 20.05 1.27 -18.14
C ILE A 160 20.63 1.92 -16.89
N ASP A 161 21.73 2.65 -17.05
CA ASP A 161 22.28 3.48 -15.97
C ASP A 161 21.92 4.94 -16.24
N PHE A 162 20.88 5.45 -15.56
CA PHE A 162 20.40 6.82 -15.72
C PHE A 162 21.44 7.90 -15.34
N GLU A 163 22.51 7.56 -14.62
CA GLU A 163 23.57 8.51 -14.27
C GLU A 163 24.57 8.71 -15.42
N HIS A 164 24.77 7.68 -16.25
CA HIS A 164 25.81 7.67 -17.27
C HIS A 164 25.27 7.55 -18.70
N CYS A 165 23.96 7.32 -18.88
CA CYS A 165 23.36 7.21 -20.20
C CYS A 165 23.09 8.58 -20.85
N ASP A 166 23.12 8.62 -22.18
CA ASP A 166 22.75 9.81 -22.93
C ASP A 166 21.24 9.94 -23.17
N GLU A 167 20.79 11.10 -23.66
CA GLU A 167 19.37 11.35 -23.91
C GLU A 167 18.77 10.44 -25.00
N ASN A 168 19.57 9.98 -25.96
CA ASN A 168 19.10 9.08 -27.01
C ASN A 168 18.84 7.68 -26.43
N GLU A 169 19.71 7.17 -25.58
CA GLU A 169 19.54 5.88 -24.90
C GLU A 169 18.27 5.86 -24.05
N VAL A 170 18.01 6.93 -23.28
CA VAL A 170 16.75 7.06 -22.51
C VAL A 170 15.54 7.10 -23.44
N ARG A 171 15.61 7.85 -24.55
CA ARG A 171 14.53 7.96 -25.53
C ARG A 171 14.24 6.61 -26.19
N GLU A 172 15.27 5.85 -26.54
CA GLU A 172 15.15 4.51 -27.10
C GLU A 172 14.49 3.55 -26.12
N LEU A 173 14.91 3.56 -24.85
CA LEU A 173 14.28 2.78 -23.80
C LEU A 173 12.81 3.17 -23.62
N PHE A 174 12.48 4.45 -23.52
CA PHE A 174 11.10 4.91 -23.29
C PHE A 174 10.18 4.56 -24.46
N SER A 175 10.71 4.59 -25.68
CA SER A 175 10.04 4.08 -26.88
C SER A 175 9.85 2.57 -26.81
N ALA A 176 10.90 1.83 -26.40
CA ALA A 176 10.85 0.38 -26.25
C ALA A 176 9.77 -0.07 -25.26
N LEU A 177 9.73 0.60 -24.11
CA LEU A 177 8.77 0.41 -23.03
C LEU A 177 7.35 0.88 -23.39
N HIS A 178 7.18 1.69 -24.44
CA HIS A 178 5.90 2.37 -24.70
C HIS A 178 5.39 3.14 -23.46
N ILE A 179 6.32 3.80 -22.75
CA ILE A 179 6.12 4.30 -21.38
C ILE A 179 4.89 5.21 -21.21
N HIS A 180 4.52 5.95 -22.25
CA HIS A 180 3.40 6.88 -22.26
C HIS A 180 2.01 6.22 -22.20
N HIS A 181 1.94 4.90 -22.40
CA HIS A 181 0.77 4.05 -22.18
C HIS A 181 1.04 3.00 -21.09
N THR A 182 1.81 3.31 -20.05
CA THR A 182 1.90 2.43 -18.88
C THR A 182 0.75 2.69 -17.92
N LYS A 183 0.34 1.71 -17.11
CA LYS A 183 -0.71 1.86 -16.08
C LYS A 183 -0.04 2.32 -14.80
N TYR A 184 0.98 1.57 -14.39
CA TYR A 184 1.74 1.81 -13.18
C TYR A 184 3.25 1.86 -13.44
N ILE A 185 3.93 2.72 -12.69
CA ILE A 185 5.39 2.78 -12.62
C ILE A 185 5.78 2.66 -11.15
N PHE A 186 6.57 1.64 -10.81
CA PHE A 186 7.07 1.41 -9.45
C PHE A 186 8.54 1.76 -9.37
N PHE A 187 8.91 2.58 -8.40
CA PHE A 187 10.30 2.90 -8.03
C PHE A 187 10.62 2.18 -6.72
N CYS A 188 11.40 1.09 -6.82
CA CYS A 188 11.60 0.14 -5.73
C CYS A 188 13.06 0.08 -5.23
N SER A 189 13.88 1.12 -5.45
CA SER A 189 15.20 1.17 -4.78
C SER A 189 15.03 1.18 -3.26
N ASP A 190 15.99 0.60 -2.56
CA ASP A 190 16.09 0.63 -1.10
C ASP A 190 16.60 1.99 -0.58
N ASN A 191 17.07 2.87 -1.48
CA ASN A 191 17.57 4.20 -1.16
C ASN A 191 16.63 5.30 -1.68
N ASP A 192 16.15 6.15 -0.78
CA ASP A 192 15.24 7.27 -1.10
C ASP A 192 15.81 8.22 -2.17
N LEU A 193 17.12 8.50 -2.14
CA LEU A 193 17.76 9.40 -3.11
C LEU A 193 17.90 8.76 -4.50
N GLU A 194 18.10 7.44 -4.57
CA GLU A 194 18.10 6.72 -5.84
C GLU A 194 16.69 6.71 -6.45
N ASN A 195 15.64 6.47 -5.64
CA ASN A 195 14.26 6.59 -6.12
C ASN A 195 13.94 8.01 -6.57
N TYR A 196 14.42 9.05 -5.86
CA TYR A 196 14.29 10.44 -6.31
C TYR A 196 14.96 10.66 -7.66
N ALA A 197 16.20 10.19 -7.83
CA ALA A 197 16.93 10.34 -9.08
C ALA A 197 16.24 9.63 -10.26
N LEU A 198 15.77 8.39 -10.05
CA LEU A 198 15.01 7.63 -11.05
C LEU A 198 13.69 8.34 -11.39
N TYR A 199 12.92 8.72 -10.37
CA TYR A 199 11.67 9.45 -10.51
C TYR A 199 11.88 10.73 -11.31
N ALA A 200 12.87 11.54 -10.94
CA ALA A 200 13.18 12.78 -11.64
C ALA A 200 13.55 12.55 -13.10
N ASN A 201 14.35 11.52 -13.39
CA ASN A 201 14.75 11.21 -14.76
C ASN A 201 13.57 10.77 -15.64
N VAL A 202 12.58 10.08 -15.05
CA VAL A 202 11.34 9.69 -15.74
C VAL A 202 10.41 10.88 -15.93
N ILE A 203 10.08 11.61 -14.85
CA ILE A 203 9.09 12.68 -14.87
C ILE A 203 9.47 13.81 -15.83
N LYS A 204 10.74 14.20 -15.89
CA LYS A 204 11.24 15.26 -16.80
C LYS A 204 11.12 14.92 -18.28
N ARG A 205 10.90 13.65 -18.64
CA ARG A 205 11.00 13.16 -20.04
C ARG A 205 9.74 12.44 -20.52
N ILE A 206 8.88 11.99 -19.62
CA ILE A 206 7.65 11.28 -19.98
C ILE A 206 6.59 12.25 -20.49
N LYS A 207 5.87 11.82 -21.53
CA LYS A 207 4.68 12.53 -22.05
C LYS A 207 3.49 11.58 -22.05
N PRO A 208 2.73 11.48 -20.95
CA PRO A 208 1.68 10.47 -20.81
C PRO A 208 0.52 10.72 -21.77
N LYS A 209 0.05 9.66 -22.46
CA LYS A 209 -1.15 9.74 -23.29
C LYS A 209 -2.41 9.31 -22.53
N ARG A 210 -2.25 8.48 -21.50
CA ARG A 210 -3.29 8.02 -20.58
C ARG A 210 -2.93 8.32 -19.13
N PRO A 211 -3.85 8.19 -18.17
CA PRO A 211 -3.53 8.29 -16.75
C PRO A 211 -2.46 7.25 -16.33
N ILE A 212 -1.45 7.70 -15.59
CA ILE A 212 -0.38 6.85 -15.05
C ILE A 212 -0.29 7.09 -13.55
N THR A 213 -0.18 6.02 -12.76
CA THR A 213 0.13 6.14 -11.33
C THR A 213 1.54 5.67 -11.05
N CYS A 214 2.36 6.57 -10.52
CA CYS A 214 3.70 6.31 -10.03
C CYS A 214 3.63 5.91 -8.55
N TYR A 215 4.25 4.79 -8.19
CA TYR A 215 4.42 4.36 -6.81
C TYR A 215 5.89 4.47 -6.45
N ALA A 216 6.24 5.35 -5.52
CA ALA A 216 7.61 5.60 -5.12
C ALA A 216 7.86 5.09 -3.70
N ASN A 217 8.82 4.17 -3.54
CA ASN A 217 9.28 3.77 -2.22
C ASN A 217 10.09 4.92 -1.61
N CYS A 218 9.64 5.47 -0.48
CA CYS A 218 10.30 6.57 0.20
C CYS A 218 9.98 6.58 1.70
N SER A 219 11.01 6.57 2.54
CA SER A 219 10.87 6.68 4.00
C SER A 219 11.01 8.12 4.52
N SER A 220 11.70 8.98 3.77
CA SER A 220 11.97 10.37 4.12
C SER A 220 10.89 11.32 3.62
N ASN A 221 10.18 11.97 4.56
CA ASN A 221 9.22 13.03 4.22
C ASN A 221 9.86 14.21 3.47
N THR A 222 11.15 14.48 3.69
CA THR A 222 11.87 15.53 2.97
C THR A 222 12.01 15.17 1.50
N VAL A 223 12.37 13.92 1.19
CA VAL A 223 12.52 13.46 -0.20
C VAL A 223 11.17 13.39 -0.90
N VAL A 224 10.11 12.95 -0.19
CA VAL A 224 8.72 13.06 -0.68
C VAL A 224 8.40 14.51 -1.07
N GLY A 225 8.75 15.48 -0.23
CA GLY A 225 8.59 16.91 -0.53
C GLY A 225 9.28 17.33 -1.84
N TYR A 226 10.53 16.90 -2.05
CA TYR A 226 11.26 17.17 -3.30
C TYR A 226 10.64 16.51 -4.53
N MET A 227 10.10 15.30 -4.41
CA MET A 227 9.40 14.63 -5.53
C MET A 227 8.10 15.37 -5.91
N GLU A 228 7.34 15.84 -4.91
CA GLU A 228 6.10 16.60 -5.13
C GLU A 228 6.39 17.98 -5.73
N GLU A 229 7.39 18.69 -5.20
CA GLU A 229 7.84 19.98 -5.75
C GLU A 229 8.29 19.83 -7.20
N LEU A 230 9.12 18.83 -7.50
CA LEU A 230 9.55 18.54 -8.86
C LEU A 230 8.36 18.31 -9.80
N LEU A 231 7.43 17.43 -9.43
CA LEU A 231 6.26 17.16 -10.29
C LEU A 231 5.38 18.40 -10.48
N SER A 232 5.22 19.20 -9.43
CA SER A 232 4.47 20.46 -9.47
C SER A 232 5.10 21.46 -10.45
N GLU A 233 6.42 21.65 -10.39
CA GLU A 233 7.13 22.55 -11.30
C GLU A 233 7.09 22.05 -12.75
N GLU A 234 7.33 20.76 -13.00
CA GLU A 234 7.30 20.20 -14.36
C GLU A 234 5.90 20.31 -15.00
N ARG A 235 4.83 20.20 -14.20
CA ARG A 235 3.44 20.40 -14.67
C ARG A 235 3.14 21.82 -15.13
N LYS A 236 3.90 22.83 -14.70
CA LYS A 236 3.76 24.20 -15.23
C LYS A 236 4.28 24.31 -16.66
N GLY A 237 5.25 23.48 -17.02
CA GLY A 237 5.86 23.45 -18.37
C GLY A 237 5.22 22.44 -19.33
N GLU A 238 4.63 21.35 -18.82
CA GLU A 238 4.04 20.28 -19.64
C GLU A 238 2.68 19.82 -19.05
N GLU A 239 1.59 20.24 -19.69
CA GLU A 239 0.22 19.99 -19.23
C GLU A 239 -0.12 18.48 -19.21
N LEU A 240 0.48 17.68 -20.10
CA LEU A 240 0.25 16.23 -20.11
C LEU A 240 0.63 15.57 -18.78
N LEU A 241 1.59 16.12 -18.03
CA LEU A 241 1.98 15.60 -16.71
C LEU A 241 0.87 15.69 -15.65
N LYS A 242 -0.21 16.45 -15.91
CA LYS A 242 -1.42 16.39 -15.08
C LYS A 242 -2.14 15.05 -15.14
N LYS A 243 -1.78 14.15 -16.06
CA LYS A 243 -2.27 12.76 -16.11
C LYS A 243 -1.49 11.81 -15.18
N ILE A 244 -0.41 12.26 -14.56
CA ILE A 244 0.38 11.46 -13.61
C ILE A 244 -0.14 11.70 -12.21
N ASP A 245 -0.39 10.63 -11.47
CA ASP A 245 -0.56 10.64 -10.02
C ASP A 245 0.65 9.96 -9.35
N THR A 246 1.02 10.40 -8.16
CA THR A 246 2.14 9.84 -7.40
C THR A 246 1.67 9.39 -6.02
N VAL A 247 2.04 8.17 -5.66
CA VAL A 247 1.78 7.53 -4.37
C VAL A 247 3.11 7.18 -3.73
N HIS A 248 3.39 7.80 -2.59
CA HIS A 248 4.55 7.47 -1.77
C HIS A 248 4.19 6.34 -0.80
N PHE A 249 5.10 5.40 -0.63
CA PHE A 249 4.92 4.29 0.29
C PHE A 249 6.26 3.89 0.91
N ASN A 250 6.21 3.21 2.05
CA ASN A 250 7.34 2.47 2.60
C ASN A 250 6.83 1.18 3.24
N GLN A 251 7.75 0.26 3.52
CA GLN A 251 7.41 -1.05 4.08
C GLN A 251 6.67 -0.97 5.43
N LYS A 252 7.01 0.01 6.29
CA LYS A 252 6.41 0.14 7.62
C LYS A 252 4.94 0.55 7.53
N ASP A 253 4.64 1.55 6.70
CA ASP A 253 3.28 2.02 6.47
C ASP A 253 2.43 0.95 5.76
N LEU A 254 2.98 0.23 4.77
CA LEU A 254 2.26 -0.88 4.13
C LEU A 254 1.97 -2.01 5.11
N THR A 255 2.90 -2.33 6.01
CA THR A 255 2.68 -3.34 7.05
C THR A 255 1.53 -2.94 7.95
N VAL A 256 1.48 -1.69 8.42
CA VAL A 256 0.36 -1.20 9.24
C VAL A 256 -0.96 -1.19 8.47
N ARG A 257 -0.96 -0.78 7.20
CA ARG A 257 -2.16 -0.83 6.35
C ARG A 257 -2.70 -2.25 6.22
N MET A 258 -1.82 -3.22 5.99
CA MET A 258 -2.19 -4.64 5.95
C MET A 258 -2.75 -5.11 7.29
N LEU A 259 -2.11 -4.73 8.41
CA LEU A 259 -2.57 -5.09 9.75
C LEU A 259 -3.97 -4.59 10.06
N LEU A 260 -4.29 -3.35 9.69
CA LEU A 260 -5.62 -2.77 9.94
C LEU A 260 -6.67 -3.22 8.94
N ALA A 261 -6.26 -3.66 7.75
CA ALA A 261 -7.14 -4.33 6.79
C ALA A 261 -7.49 -5.77 7.21
N GLU A 262 -6.72 -6.40 8.10
CA GLU A 262 -6.98 -7.76 8.57
C GLU A 262 -8.39 -7.87 9.18
N PRO A 263 -9.23 -8.82 8.72
CA PRO A 263 -10.61 -8.93 9.17
C PRO A 263 -10.79 -9.04 10.68
N ALA A 264 -9.88 -9.71 11.39
CA ALA A 264 -9.94 -9.83 12.85
C ALA A 264 -9.71 -8.48 13.55
N VAL A 265 -8.81 -7.65 13.03
CA VAL A 265 -8.51 -6.32 13.55
C VAL A 265 -9.68 -5.37 13.28
N LYS A 266 -10.18 -5.34 12.04
CA LYS A 266 -11.35 -4.54 11.67
C LYS A 266 -12.56 -4.89 12.54
N ARG A 267 -12.84 -6.18 12.74
CA ARG A 267 -13.92 -6.65 13.63
C ARG A 267 -13.72 -6.22 15.09
N SER A 268 -12.49 -6.25 15.61
CA SER A 268 -12.19 -5.76 16.96
C SER A 268 -12.50 -4.27 17.14
N ILE A 269 -12.23 -3.45 16.13
CA ILE A 269 -12.56 -2.02 16.16
C ILE A 269 -14.08 -1.84 16.11
N LEU A 270 -14.77 -2.50 15.17
CA LEU A 270 -16.23 -2.41 15.03
C LEU A 270 -16.99 -2.91 16.27
N LYS A 271 -16.36 -3.74 17.11
CA LYS A 271 -16.93 -4.23 18.35
C LYS A 271 -17.34 -3.11 19.32
N SER A 272 -16.65 -1.96 19.28
CA SER A 272 -17.03 -0.81 20.11
C SER A 272 -18.44 -0.30 19.81
N LEU A 273 -18.94 -0.57 18.61
CA LEU A 273 -20.24 -0.10 18.13
C LEU A 273 -21.39 -1.07 18.48
N GLU A 274 -21.13 -2.26 19.02
CA GLU A 274 -22.14 -3.30 19.28
C GLU A 274 -23.29 -2.83 20.20
N GLY A 275 -23.06 -1.85 21.08
CA GLY A 275 -24.10 -1.35 21.98
C GLY A 275 -25.20 -0.52 21.29
N ILE A 276 -24.95 0.05 20.11
CA ILE A 276 -25.92 0.92 19.39
C ILE A 276 -27.23 0.15 19.05
N SER A 277 -27.14 -1.17 18.85
CA SER A 277 -28.30 -2.02 18.53
C SER A 277 -29.03 -2.59 19.75
N GLU A 278 -28.46 -2.52 20.95
CA GLU A 278 -29.04 -3.16 22.16
C GLU A 278 -30.19 -2.32 22.77
N ASP A 279 -30.23 -1.00 22.50
CA ASP A 279 -31.21 -0.09 23.11
C ASP A 279 -32.57 -0.03 22.39
N SER A 280 -32.69 -0.53 21.15
CA SER A 280 -33.97 -0.53 20.42
C SER A 280 -34.96 -1.60 20.92
N GLN A 281 -34.52 -2.57 21.73
CA GLN A 281 -35.39 -3.62 22.29
C GLN A 281 -35.83 -3.39 23.74
N ILE A 282 -35.18 -2.46 24.47
CA ILE A 282 -35.50 -2.25 25.90
C ILE A 282 -36.70 -1.28 26.07
N ALA A 283 -36.91 -0.37 25.12
CA ALA A 283 -38.04 0.56 25.16
C ALA A 283 -39.43 -0.12 25.05
N ASP A 284 -39.51 -1.32 24.46
CA ASP A 284 -40.77 -2.07 24.34
C ASP A 284 -41.20 -2.81 25.62
N SER A 285 -40.41 -2.77 26.69
CA SER A 285 -40.66 -3.59 27.90
C SER A 285 -41.10 -2.84 29.15
N ILE A 286 -41.24 -1.51 29.09
CA ILE A 286 -41.72 -0.70 30.23
C ILE A 286 -42.72 0.35 29.76
N GLU A 287 -43.89 -0.07 29.29
CA GLU A 287 -45.09 0.77 29.34
C GLU A 287 -46.37 -0.10 29.22
N ASP A 288 -46.67 -0.84 30.28
CA ASP A 288 -48.04 -1.31 30.53
C ASP A 288 -48.87 -0.11 31.02
N SER A 289 -49.62 0.55 30.14
CA SER A 289 -51.09 0.68 30.26
C SER A 289 -51.71 1.66 29.25
N HIS A 290 -52.52 1.07 28.36
CA HIS A 290 -53.71 1.64 27.70
C HIS A 290 -53.61 2.99 26.98
N HIS A 291 -53.30 2.95 25.68
CA HIS A 291 -54.20 3.49 24.64
C HIS A 291 -53.81 2.97 23.25
N MET A 292 -54.77 2.39 22.52
CA MET A 292 -54.61 2.10 21.10
C MET A 292 -54.67 3.41 20.30
N THR A 293 -53.55 3.77 19.69
CA THR A 293 -53.50 4.55 18.45
C THR A 293 -52.39 4.01 17.56
N ASP A 294 -52.73 3.88 16.29
CA ASP A 294 -51.90 3.51 15.17
C ASP A 294 -50.84 4.61 14.95
N SER A 295 -49.66 4.45 15.54
CA SER A 295 -48.50 5.29 15.29
C SER A 295 -47.23 4.44 15.38
N THR A 296 -46.70 4.07 14.22
CA THR A 296 -45.29 3.70 14.04
C THR A 296 -44.42 4.91 14.41
N GLU A 297 -44.22 5.15 15.70
CA GLU A 297 -43.24 6.11 16.18
C GLU A 297 -41.84 5.51 16.02
N ASN A 298 -41.10 6.05 15.05
CA ASN A 298 -39.67 5.80 14.90
C ASN A 298 -38.99 6.05 16.25
N SER A 299 -38.25 5.07 16.79
CA SER A 299 -37.35 5.29 17.92
C SER A 299 -36.30 6.34 17.52
N HIS A 300 -36.53 7.60 17.86
CA HIS A 300 -35.66 8.70 17.47
C HIS A 300 -34.39 8.65 18.32
N HIS A 301 -33.34 8.00 17.79
CA HIS A 301 -32.00 8.11 18.34
C HIS A 301 -31.58 9.58 18.39
N THR A 302 -31.14 10.05 19.55
CA THR A 302 -30.45 11.34 19.71
C THR A 302 -28.94 11.16 19.55
N VAL A 303 -28.20 12.26 19.31
CA VAL A 303 -26.72 12.23 19.26
C VAL A 303 -26.16 11.63 20.56
N ASP A 304 -26.70 12.04 21.71
CA ASP A 304 -26.27 11.55 23.02
C ASP A 304 -26.60 10.07 23.23
N SER A 305 -27.76 9.60 22.76
CA SER A 305 -28.10 8.17 22.80
C SER A 305 -27.08 7.36 21.98
N ILE A 306 -26.77 7.76 20.75
CA ILE A 306 -25.80 7.06 19.91
C ILE A 306 -24.41 7.03 20.58
N GLU A 307 -23.95 8.17 21.12
CA GLU A 307 -22.66 8.27 21.80
C GLU A 307 -22.59 7.38 23.04
N ASN A 308 -23.63 7.39 23.87
CA ASN A 308 -23.66 6.62 25.12
C ASN A 308 -23.70 5.11 24.87
N SER A 309 -24.28 4.65 23.75
CA SER A 309 -24.30 3.23 23.37
C SER A 309 -22.95 2.72 22.83
N ILE A 310 -22.00 3.61 22.49
CA ILE A 310 -20.66 3.20 22.04
C ILE A 310 -19.81 2.75 23.23
N LYS A 311 -19.18 1.59 23.13
CA LYS A 311 -18.29 1.01 24.15
C LYS A 311 -16.86 1.57 23.97
N PRO A 312 -16.09 1.80 25.04
CA PRO A 312 -14.70 2.25 24.92
C PRO A 312 -13.84 1.25 24.12
N LEU A 313 -13.00 1.78 23.22
CA LEU A 313 -12.06 0.97 22.46
C LEU A 313 -10.71 0.94 23.18
N HIS A 314 -10.25 -0.24 23.56
CA HIS A 314 -8.95 -0.45 24.22
C HIS A 314 -8.08 -1.43 23.43
N VAL A 315 -6.91 -0.97 23.00
CA VAL A 315 -5.89 -1.77 22.32
C VAL A 315 -4.69 -1.96 23.24
N LEU A 316 -4.26 -3.21 23.41
CA LEU A 316 -3.04 -3.55 24.14
C LEU A 316 -1.88 -3.72 23.16
N LEU A 317 -0.82 -2.95 23.32
CA LEU A 317 0.39 -3.03 22.50
C LEU A 317 1.54 -3.57 23.35
N PHE A 318 2.07 -4.73 22.97
CA PHE A 318 3.24 -5.30 23.62
C PHE A 318 4.49 -5.02 22.79
N SER A 319 5.41 -4.28 23.39
CA SER A 319 6.67 -3.78 22.83
C SER A 319 6.57 -2.56 21.91
N VAL A 320 7.55 -1.67 22.04
CA VAL A 320 7.74 -0.48 21.20
C VAL A 320 8.81 -0.78 20.15
N ASN A 321 8.56 -0.42 18.89
CA ASN A 321 9.47 -0.64 17.77
C ASN A 321 9.19 0.34 16.60
N ASP A 322 9.82 0.07 15.46
CA ASP A 322 9.72 0.85 14.23
C ASP A 322 8.31 0.91 13.59
N LEU A 323 7.41 -0.02 13.91
CA LEU A 323 6.01 -0.03 13.45
C LEU A 323 5.08 0.70 14.42
N THR A 324 5.54 1.02 15.64
CA THR A 324 4.67 1.58 16.70
C THR A 324 4.13 2.94 16.29
N LEU A 325 4.97 3.88 15.86
CA LEU A 325 4.52 5.21 15.46
C LEU A 325 3.58 5.18 14.24
N PRO A 326 3.89 4.48 13.13
CA PRO A 326 2.94 4.30 12.03
C PRO A 326 1.60 3.70 12.47
N LEU A 327 1.61 2.70 13.37
CA LEU A 327 0.40 2.06 13.89
C LEU A 327 -0.46 3.05 14.68
N LEU A 328 0.12 3.82 15.59
CA LEU A 328 -0.59 4.84 16.36
C LEU A 328 -1.21 5.90 15.44
N LYS A 329 -0.45 6.40 14.46
CA LYS A 329 -0.96 7.39 13.49
C LYS A 329 -2.16 6.89 12.71
N GLN A 330 -2.13 5.63 12.28
CA GLN A 330 -3.23 5.06 11.51
C GLN A 330 -4.43 4.70 12.40
N LEU A 331 -4.20 4.23 13.65
CA LEU A 331 -5.26 4.02 14.64
C LEU A 331 -5.96 5.33 15.03
N ALA A 332 -5.24 6.44 15.17
CA ALA A 332 -5.84 7.74 15.42
C ALA A 332 -6.95 8.09 14.40
N ASN A 333 -6.81 7.63 13.16
CA ASN A 333 -7.86 7.73 12.15
C ASN A 333 -8.89 6.58 12.24
N ASP A 334 -8.42 5.35 12.03
CA ASP A 334 -9.29 4.20 11.75
C ASP A 334 -10.06 3.72 12.99
N ALA A 335 -9.62 4.11 14.19
CA ALA A 335 -10.21 3.73 15.46
C ALA A 335 -11.11 4.83 16.06
N THR A 336 -11.30 5.97 15.37
CA THR A 336 -12.19 7.05 15.84
C THR A 336 -13.65 6.61 15.73
N THR A 337 -14.26 6.18 16.84
CA THR A 337 -15.66 5.72 16.87
C THR A 337 -16.58 6.55 17.75
N SER A 338 -16.03 7.36 18.65
CA SER A 338 -16.76 8.15 19.66
C SER A 338 -16.43 9.63 19.52
N LEU A 339 -17.40 10.50 19.81
CA LEU A 339 -17.24 11.96 19.82
C LEU A 339 -16.44 12.43 21.03
N THR A 340 -16.62 11.81 22.19
CA THR A 340 -16.05 12.30 23.47
C THR A 340 -14.85 11.49 23.95
N ARG A 341 -14.76 10.21 23.59
CA ARG A 341 -13.67 9.32 24.04
C ARG A 341 -12.68 9.07 22.92
N ASN A 342 -11.39 9.10 23.27
CA ASN A 342 -10.32 8.69 22.36
C ASN A 342 -10.04 7.19 22.53
N PRO A 343 -9.54 6.51 21.49
CA PRO A 343 -9.10 5.13 21.62
C PRO A 343 -7.98 5.02 22.67
N LYS A 344 -8.14 4.11 23.62
CA LYS A 344 -7.14 3.83 24.64
C LYS A 344 -6.11 2.84 24.10
N ILE A 345 -4.84 3.20 24.21
CA ILE A 345 -3.70 2.37 23.82
C ILE A 345 -2.81 2.15 25.04
N SER A 346 -2.82 0.93 25.57
CA SER A 346 -1.95 0.56 26.69
C SER A 346 -0.71 -0.15 26.18
N ILE A 347 0.46 0.45 26.41
CA ILE A 347 1.75 0.02 25.88
C ILE A 347 2.56 -0.66 26.98
N LEU A 348 2.89 -1.93 26.75
CA LEU A 348 3.62 -2.78 27.69
C LEU A 348 5.03 -3.02 27.17
N GLU A 349 6.02 -2.43 27.82
CA GLU A 349 7.43 -2.54 27.44
C GLU A 349 8.35 -2.30 28.65
N GLU A 350 9.60 -2.76 28.57
CA GLU A 350 10.64 -2.34 29.50
C GLU A 350 10.99 -0.86 29.25
N ASN A 351 10.83 0.00 30.27
CA ASN A 351 10.97 1.45 30.16
C ASN A 351 10.06 2.06 29.07
N ALA A 352 8.82 1.57 28.97
CA ALA A 352 7.79 2.02 28.03
C ALA A 352 7.67 3.55 28.00
N SER A 353 7.64 4.19 29.17
CA SER A 353 7.49 5.64 29.31
C SER A 353 8.63 6.40 28.61
N GLN A 354 9.88 5.99 28.87
CA GLN A 354 11.06 6.58 28.24
C GLN A 354 11.08 6.33 26.73
N ARG A 355 10.83 5.08 26.29
CA ARG A 355 10.86 4.73 24.86
C ARG A 355 9.77 5.45 24.06
N MET A 356 8.60 5.64 24.64
CA MET A 356 7.53 6.41 24.01
C MET A 356 7.83 7.91 23.97
N GLN A 357 8.47 8.45 25.01
CA GLN A 357 8.95 9.84 25.02
C GLN A 357 9.97 10.09 23.90
N GLU A 358 10.91 9.17 23.70
CA GLU A 358 11.89 9.22 22.60
C GLU A 358 11.23 9.06 21.22
N LEU A 359 10.29 8.12 21.08
CA LEU A 359 9.61 7.84 19.81
C LEU A 359 8.74 9.01 19.33
N LEU A 360 8.02 9.66 20.26
CA LEU A 360 7.14 10.79 19.98
C LEU A 360 7.86 12.13 19.98
N ASP A 361 9.10 12.17 20.47
CA ASP A 361 9.90 13.38 20.67
C ASP A 361 9.12 14.43 21.48
N LEU A 362 8.55 14.01 22.63
CA LEU A 362 7.68 14.85 23.47
C LEU A 362 8.41 16.03 24.14
N ASN A 363 9.73 16.11 24.00
CA ASN A 363 10.49 17.29 24.43
C ASN A 363 10.22 18.51 23.51
N ALA A 364 9.54 18.29 22.38
CA ALA A 364 9.03 19.31 21.48
C ALA A 364 7.50 19.41 21.63
N PRO A 365 6.96 20.43 22.35
CA PRO A 365 5.52 20.59 22.59
C PRO A 365 4.66 20.60 21.32
N GLU A 366 5.22 21.06 20.21
CA GLU A 366 4.60 21.03 18.88
C GLU A 366 4.37 19.61 18.30
N ARG A 367 4.83 18.54 18.98
CA ARG A 367 4.71 17.14 18.56
C ARG A 367 3.75 16.30 19.42
N GLU A 368 3.02 16.94 20.34
CA GLU A 368 2.01 16.27 21.18
C GLU A 368 0.71 15.91 20.44
N GLY A 369 0.61 16.16 19.13
CA GLY A 369 -0.62 15.94 18.35
C GLY A 369 -1.24 14.57 18.57
N LEU A 370 -0.46 13.48 18.52
CA LEU A 370 -0.99 12.13 18.74
C LEU A 370 -1.69 11.94 20.11
N LEU A 371 -1.26 12.65 21.14
CA LEU A 371 -1.87 12.59 22.48
C LEU A 371 -3.25 13.27 22.51
N ARG A 372 -3.57 14.14 21.53
CA ARG A 372 -4.92 14.70 21.35
C ARG A 372 -5.87 13.72 20.67
N ALA A 373 -5.35 12.77 19.90
CA ALA A 373 -6.13 11.79 19.15
C ALA A 373 -6.26 10.42 19.84
N LEU A 374 -5.34 10.08 20.75
CA LEU A 374 -5.25 8.78 21.42
C LEU A 374 -5.00 8.97 22.91
N GLU A 375 -5.63 8.13 23.73
CA GLU A 375 -5.30 8.01 25.15
C GLU A 375 -4.20 6.96 25.31
N ILE A 376 -2.94 7.39 25.46
CA ILE A 376 -1.78 6.49 25.54
C ILE A 376 -1.38 6.29 27.01
N GLU A 377 -1.44 5.04 27.47
CA GLU A 377 -0.98 4.62 28.78
C GLU A 377 0.29 3.77 28.65
N CYS A 378 1.38 4.16 29.31
CA CYS A 378 2.63 3.37 29.33
C CYS A 378 2.73 2.56 30.62
N ILE A 379 2.92 1.24 30.49
CA ILE A 379 3.08 0.31 31.61
C ILE A 379 4.50 -0.26 31.58
N ASP A 380 5.32 0.23 32.50
CA ASP A 380 6.69 -0.23 32.68
C ASP A 380 6.73 -1.64 33.27
N LEU A 381 7.22 -2.60 32.48
CA LEU A 381 7.23 -4.01 32.88
C LEU A 381 8.22 -4.31 34.02
N GLY A 382 9.24 -3.47 34.21
CA GLY A 382 10.28 -3.60 35.24
C GLY A 382 10.95 -4.99 35.30
N HIS A 383 11.72 -5.26 36.36
CA HIS A 383 12.20 -6.61 36.66
C HIS A 383 11.17 -7.48 37.40
N GLU A 384 10.11 -6.86 37.93
CA GLU A 384 9.10 -7.55 38.74
C GLU A 384 7.89 -7.97 37.91
N GLN A 385 7.89 -9.23 37.48
CA GLN A 385 6.78 -9.90 36.77
C GLN A 385 5.41 -9.77 37.49
N ARG A 386 5.42 -9.45 38.78
CA ARG A 386 4.23 -9.23 39.62
C ARG A 386 3.43 -7.98 39.20
N ASN A 387 4.10 -6.90 38.78
CA ASN A 387 3.43 -5.66 38.37
C ASN A 387 2.59 -5.87 37.10
N LEU A 388 3.17 -6.53 36.10
CA LEU A 388 2.46 -6.94 34.88
C LEU A 388 1.25 -7.82 35.21
N GLN A 389 1.42 -8.83 36.06
CA GLN A 389 0.30 -9.71 36.43
C GLN A 389 -0.80 -8.98 37.18
N ASN A 390 -0.47 -8.00 38.04
CA ASN A 390 -1.44 -7.19 38.74
C ASN A 390 -2.22 -6.30 37.78
N TYR A 391 -1.54 -5.64 36.84
CA TYR A 391 -2.18 -4.85 35.79
C TYR A 391 -3.16 -5.69 34.96
N LEU A 392 -2.70 -6.83 34.42
CA LEU A 392 -3.55 -7.72 33.61
C LEU A 392 -4.74 -8.30 34.38
N LYS A 393 -4.61 -8.50 35.71
CA LYS A 393 -5.73 -8.90 36.58
C LYS A 393 -6.70 -7.75 36.86
N GLY A 394 -6.18 -6.52 36.94
CA GLY A 394 -6.94 -5.31 37.23
C GLY A 394 -7.83 -4.86 36.08
N LEU A 395 -7.48 -5.22 34.84
CA LEU A 395 -8.31 -4.97 33.66
C LEU A 395 -9.65 -5.71 33.79
N GLY A 396 -10.69 -4.97 34.20
CA GLY A 396 -12.07 -5.46 34.34
C GLY A 396 -12.75 -5.76 33.00
N LYS A 397 -14.05 -6.07 33.01
CA LYS A 397 -14.82 -6.29 31.76
C LYS A 397 -14.87 -5.03 30.89
N GLU A 398 -15.10 -3.87 31.50
CA GLU A 398 -15.23 -2.58 30.82
C GLU A 398 -13.90 -2.03 30.32
N GLU A 399 -12.80 -2.37 30.99
CA GLU A 399 -11.43 -2.00 30.57
C GLU A 399 -10.72 -3.12 29.79
N SER A 400 -11.41 -4.21 29.44
CA SER A 400 -10.77 -5.32 28.75
C SER A 400 -10.35 -4.93 27.33
N PRO A 401 -9.14 -5.29 26.87
CA PRO A 401 -8.70 -4.94 25.54
C PRO A 401 -9.54 -5.69 24.50
N SER A 402 -9.94 -4.99 23.44
CA SER A 402 -10.63 -5.57 22.28
C SER A 402 -9.66 -6.16 21.26
N LEU A 403 -8.38 -5.78 21.32
CA LEU A 403 -7.33 -6.19 20.41
C LEU A 403 -5.96 -6.18 21.10
N ILE A 404 -5.10 -7.14 20.78
CA ILE A 404 -3.74 -7.22 21.32
C ILE A 404 -2.72 -7.35 20.18
N PHE A 405 -1.78 -6.42 20.12
CA PHE A 405 -0.61 -6.49 19.24
C PHE A 405 0.60 -6.99 20.01
N LEU A 406 1.24 -8.05 19.51
CA LEU A 406 2.48 -8.62 20.02
C LEU A 406 3.59 -8.29 19.01
N MET A 407 4.26 -7.18 19.25
CA MET A 407 5.13 -6.51 18.27
C MET A 407 6.61 -6.78 18.49
N GLN A 408 7.00 -7.73 19.34
CA GLN A 408 8.42 -8.02 19.56
C GLN A 408 9.07 -8.52 18.25
N GLU A 409 10.30 -8.07 18.00
CA GLU A 409 11.10 -8.54 16.87
C GLU A 409 11.53 -10.01 17.05
N ASP A 410 11.83 -10.40 18.29
CA ASP A 410 12.12 -11.78 18.65
C ASP A 410 10.82 -12.58 18.82
N VAL A 411 10.56 -13.48 17.86
CA VAL A 411 9.38 -14.34 17.84
C VAL A 411 9.25 -15.21 19.11
N VAL A 412 10.36 -15.58 19.75
CA VAL A 412 10.32 -16.36 21.00
C VAL A 412 9.78 -15.50 22.15
N LYS A 413 10.13 -14.21 22.21
CA LYS A 413 9.54 -13.27 23.16
C LYS A 413 8.05 -13.05 22.86
N SER A 414 7.67 -12.91 21.58
CA SER A 414 6.27 -12.81 21.16
C SER A 414 5.44 -14.02 21.61
N LEU A 415 5.97 -15.24 21.46
CA LEU A 415 5.30 -16.48 21.89
C LEU A 415 5.15 -16.57 23.42
N LYS A 416 6.13 -16.10 24.19
CA LYS A 416 6.02 -16.01 25.66
C LYS A 416 4.92 -15.02 26.07
N ALA A 417 4.89 -13.84 25.45
CA ALA A 417 3.84 -12.85 25.67
C ALA A 417 2.46 -13.39 25.26
N LEU A 418 2.36 -14.07 24.12
CA LEU A 418 1.14 -14.73 23.67
C LEU A 418 0.59 -15.73 24.71
N LYS A 419 1.46 -16.57 25.28
CA LYS A 419 1.07 -17.52 26.34
C LYS A 419 0.51 -16.80 27.56
N LEU A 420 1.12 -15.69 27.96
CA LEU A 420 0.63 -14.88 29.07
C LEU A 420 -0.73 -14.25 28.74
N MET A 421 -0.85 -13.60 27.58
CA MET A 421 -2.09 -12.94 27.15
C MET A 421 -3.25 -13.93 26.97
N ASN A 422 -3.00 -15.15 26.50
CA ASN A 422 -4.05 -16.16 26.39
C ASN A 422 -4.62 -16.61 27.73
N ARG A 423 -3.85 -16.48 28.83
CA ARG A 423 -4.31 -16.82 30.18
C ARG A 423 -5.41 -15.86 30.66
N TYR A 424 -5.30 -14.59 30.28
CA TYR A 424 -6.21 -13.52 30.72
C TYR A 424 -7.27 -13.18 29.66
N PHE A 425 -6.88 -13.17 28.40
CA PHE A 425 -7.65 -12.64 27.28
C PHE A 425 -7.81 -13.66 26.15
N GLY A 426 -8.04 -14.94 26.45
CA GLY A 426 -8.07 -16.02 25.44
C GLY A 426 -9.07 -15.82 24.28
N GLN A 427 -10.11 -15.00 24.47
CA GLN A 427 -11.13 -14.74 23.45
C GLN A 427 -10.85 -13.50 22.58
N VAL A 428 -9.92 -12.64 23.00
CA VAL A 428 -9.56 -11.40 22.30
C VAL A 428 -8.67 -11.72 21.10
N PRO A 429 -8.86 -11.11 19.92
CA PRO A 429 -7.94 -11.28 18.80
C PRO A 429 -6.51 -10.83 19.14
N LYS A 430 -5.51 -11.57 18.62
CA LYS A 430 -4.10 -11.23 18.75
C LYS A 430 -3.44 -11.13 17.38
N VAL A 431 -2.55 -10.16 17.23
CA VAL A 431 -1.70 -9.98 16.06
C VAL A 431 -0.26 -10.18 16.50
N LEU A 432 0.46 -11.11 15.88
CA LEU A 432 1.80 -11.52 16.28
C LEU A 432 2.82 -11.27 15.16
N ARG A 433 3.85 -10.48 15.45
CA ARG A 433 4.97 -10.21 14.55
C ARG A 433 5.90 -11.44 14.46
N ASN A 434 6.24 -11.85 13.25
CA ASN A 434 7.16 -12.94 12.92
C ASN A 434 8.03 -12.56 11.71
N ILE A 435 9.05 -11.72 11.95
CA ILE A 435 10.02 -11.34 10.91
C ILE A 435 11.02 -12.45 10.58
N SER A 436 11.18 -13.43 11.47
CA SER A 436 12.13 -14.54 11.29
C SER A 436 11.67 -15.57 10.25
N ASN A 437 10.45 -15.42 9.72
CA ASN A 437 9.80 -16.33 8.77
C ASN A 437 9.86 -17.81 9.21
N VAL A 438 9.83 -18.04 10.53
CA VAL A 438 9.80 -19.38 11.11
C VAL A 438 8.37 -19.90 11.02
N ASP A 439 8.21 -21.16 10.60
CA ASP A 439 6.89 -21.80 10.62
C ASP A 439 6.40 -22.00 12.06
N LEU A 440 5.41 -21.20 12.46
CA LEU A 440 4.80 -21.25 13.78
C LEU A 440 3.62 -22.24 13.86
N THR A 441 3.34 -22.98 12.79
CA THR A 441 2.16 -23.85 12.68
C THR A 441 2.05 -24.85 13.83
N HIS A 442 3.17 -25.37 14.33
CA HIS A 442 3.16 -26.37 15.40
C HIS A 442 3.25 -25.77 16.82
N VAL A 443 3.53 -24.48 16.95
CA VAL A 443 3.79 -23.82 18.24
C VAL A 443 2.60 -22.95 18.69
N LEU A 444 1.82 -22.45 17.74
CA LEU A 444 0.62 -21.68 18.05
C LEU A 444 -0.45 -22.56 18.75
N PRO A 445 -1.17 -21.99 19.74
CA PRO A 445 -2.18 -22.72 20.50
C PRO A 445 -3.39 -23.10 19.63
N LYS A 446 -4.21 -24.04 20.11
CA LYS A 446 -5.42 -24.51 19.40
C LYS A 446 -6.42 -23.39 19.06
N SER A 447 -6.37 -22.24 19.74
CA SER A 447 -7.13 -21.03 19.43
C SER A 447 -6.54 -20.23 18.25
N LYS A 448 -5.98 -20.92 17.25
CA LYS A 448 -5.25 -20.31 16.12
C LYS A 448 -6.10 -19.31 15.33
N ASP A 449 -7.40 -19.54 15.20
CA ASP A 449 -8.31 -18.71 14.40
C ASP A 449 -8.42 -17.26 14.92
N LYS A 450 -7.94 -17.00 16.14
CA LYS A 450 -7.90 -15.67 16.77
C LYS A 450 -6.52 -15.04 16.77
N ILE A 451 -5.52 -15.69 16.17
CA ILE A 451 -4.14 -15.24 16.13
C ILE A 451 -3.74 -15.04 14.68
N LYS A 452 -3.57 -13.77 14.29
CA LYS A 452 -2.96 -13.43 13.01
C LYS A 452 -1.45 -13.33 13.20
N VAL A 453 -0.68 -14.01 12.35
CA VAL A 453 0.77 -13.82 12.24
C VAL A 453 1.05 -12.91 11.05
N PHE A 454 2.04 -12.02 11.16
CA PHE A 454 2.47 -11.15 10.08
C PHE A 454 3.99 -10.93 10.10
N GLY A 455 4.55 -10.43 9.00
CA GLY A 455 5.96 -10.00 8.93
C GLY A 455 6.67 -10.35 7.63
N ASP A 456 5.99 -11.00 6.69
CA ASP A 456 6.53 -11.32 5.37
C ASP A 456 6.25 -10.18 4.37
N LEU A 457 7.29 -9.76 3.65
CA LEU A 457 7.18 -8.77 2.57
C LEU A 457 6.17 -9.19 1.50
N SER A 458 6.01 -10.50 1.28
CA SER A 458 5.06 -11.04 0.31
C SER A 458 3.59 -10.73 0.63
N GLU A 459 3.27 -10.46 1.89
CA GLU A 459 1.91 -10.11 2.33
C GLU A 459 1.58 -8.63 2.07
N ILE A 460 2.59 -7.76 2.01
CA ILE A 460 2.40 -6.30 1.88
C ILE A 460 2.62 -5.77 0.45
N MET A 461 3.43 -6.46 -0.37
CA MET A 461 3.71 -6.07 -1.77
C MET A 461 2.65 -6.64 -2.73
N THR A 462 1.38 -6.33 -2.49
CA THR A 462 0.23 -6.84 -3.25
C THR A 462 -0.61 -5.68 -3.79
N GLY A 463 -1.40 -5.91 -4.84
CA GLY A 463 -2.34 -4.90 -5.36
C GLY A 463 -3.38 -4.47 -4.32
N GLU A 464 -3.78 -5.38 -3.43
CA GLU A 464 -4.74 -5.08 -2.35
C GLU A 464 -4.18 -4.10 -1.31
N ILE A 465 -2.88 -4.15 -1.00
CA ILE A 465 -2.27 -3.34 0.06
C ILE A 465 -1.52 -2.12 -0.50
N LEU A 466 -0.76 -2.28 -1.59
CA LEU A 466 0.03 -1.23 -2.21
C LEU A 466 -0.79 -0.38 -3.19
N ILE A 467 -1.51 -1.01 -4.13
CA ILE A 467 -2.20 -0.30 -5.21
C ILE A 467 -3.54 0.29 -4.72
N ARG A 468 -4.35 -0.49 -3.99
CA ARG A 468 -5.62 -0.09 -3.36
C ARG A 468 -6.59 0.66 -4.29
N GLU A 469 -6.71 0.20 -5.54
CA GLU A 469 -7.45 0.92 -6.60
C GLU A 469 -8.89 1.28 -6.20
N ALA A 470 -9.61 0.37 -5.53
CA ALA A 470 -10.96 0.64 -5.05
C ALA A 470 -11.03 1.77 -4.01
N LEU A 471 -10.07 1.82 -3.08
CA LEU A 471 -10.01 2.88 -2.07
C LEU A 471 -9.62 4.22 -2.69
N ASP A 472 -8.64 4.21 -3.60
CA ASP A 472 -8.21 5.43 -4.30
C ASP A 472 -9.34 5.99 -5.18
N ASN A 473 -10.16 5.14 -5.80
CA ASN A 473 -11.35 5.58 -6.53
C ASN A 473 -12.37 6.23 -5.60
N ARG A 474 -12.63 5.64 -4.42
CA ARG A 474 -13.53 6.23 -3.42
C ARG A 474 -13.02 7.58 -2.91
N ALA A 475 -11.72 7.70 -2.65
CA ALA A 475 -11.09 8.96 -2.23
C ALA A 475 -11.20 10.06 -3.32
N LYS A 476 -11.05 9.68 -4.59
CA LYS A 476 -11.25 10.58 -5.74
C LYS A 476 -12.70 11.05 -5.86
N GLN A 477 -13.67 10.15 -5.72
CA GLN A 477 -15.09 10.46 -5.73
C GLN A 477 -15.45 11.43 -4.59
N PHE A 478 -14.96 11.18 -3.38
CA PHE A 478 -15.14 12.09 -2.25
C PHE A 478 -14.59 13.50 -2.56
N ASN A 479 -13.38 13.60 -3.10
CA ASN A 479 -12.80 14.88 -3.48
C ASN A 479 -13.60 15.59 -4.59
N GLU A 480 -14.14 14.84 -5.55
CA GLU A 480 -15.00 15.41 -6.60
C GLU A 480 -16.30 15.98 -6.02
N ALA A 481 -16.93 15.26 -5.08
CA ALA A 481 -18.11 15.74 -4.37
C ALA A 481 -17.81 17.00 -3.54
N TYR A 482 -16.67 17.03 -2.84
CA TYR A 482 -16.17 18.20 -2.12
C TYR A 482 -16.01 19.40 -3.06
N ASN A 483 -15.35 19.22 -4.21
CA ASN A 483 -15.13 20.29 -5.17
C ASN A 483 -16.46 20.86 -5.72
N LYS A 484 -17.43 19.99 -6.00
CA LYS A 484 -18.78 20.40 -6.44
C LYS A 484 -19.46 21.26 -5.38
N ALA A 485 -19.43 20.84 -4.11
CA ALA A 485 -20.03 21.60 -3.03
C ALA A 485 -19.32 22.93 -2.75
N SER A 486 -17.99 22.95 -2.79
CA SER A 486 -17.19 24.19 -2.69
C SER A 486 -17.57 25.20 -3.76
N GLY A 487 -17.80 24.73 -4.99
CA GLY A 487 -18.29 25.58 -6.08
C GLY A 487 -19.68 26.15 -5.82
N ILE A 488 -20.60 25.35 -5.23
CA ILE A 488 -21.95 25.80 -4.87
C ILE A 488 -21.91 26.83 -3.73
N ALA A 489 -21.04 26.64 -2.74
CA ALA A 489 -20.86 27.56 -1.62
C ALA A 489 -20.16 28.89 -2.00
N GLY A 490 -19.82 29.09 -3.27
CA GLY A 490 -19.17 30.31 -3.76
C GLY A 490 -17.68 30.41 -3.37
N MET A 491 -17.07 29.32 -2.91
CA MET A 491 -15.66 29.26 -2.47
C MET A 491 -14.66 29.02 -3.62
N GLY A 492 -15.14 29.04 -4.86
CA GLY A 492 -14.35 28.82 -6.07
C GLY A 492 -14.36 27.36 -6.58
N GLU A 493 -13.83 27.16 -7.78
CA GLU A 493 -13.63 25.82 -8.35
C GLU A 493 -12.57 25.07 -7.54
N GLY A 494 -12.92 23.89 -7.02
CA GLY A 494 -11.99 23.06 -6.27
C GLY A 494 -10.83 22.52 -7.13
N THR A 495 -9.81 21.95 -6.49
CA THR A 495 -8.60 21.49 -7.17
C THR A 495 -8.76 20.06 -7.70
N ASN A 496 -8.33 19.80 -8.94
CA ASN A 496 -8.33 18.45 -9.51
C ASN A 496 -7.46 17.49 -8.68
N TRP A 497 -7.83 16.21 -8.62
CA TRP A 497 -7.15 15.19 -7.81
C TRP A 497 -5.63 15.20 -8.00
N ASN A 498 -5.16 15.16 -9.25
CA ASN A 498 -3.72 15.05 -9.53
C ASN A 498 -2.94 16.28 -9.05
N GLU A 499 -3.59 17.45 -8.99
CA GLU A 499 -3.02 18.76 -8.59
C GLU A 499 -3.15 19.03 -7.08
N LEU A 500 -3.80 18.16 -6.32
CA LEU A 500 -3.85 18.26 -4.85
C LEU A 500 -2.48 18.01 -4.21
N SER A 501 -2.22 18.68 -3.09
CA SER A 501 -1.08 18.35 -2.23
C SER A 501 -1.21 16.94 -1.67
N TYR A 502 -0.06 16.33 -1.36
CA TYR A 502 0.02 15.03 -0.71
C TYR A 502 -0.85 14.94 0.56
N VAL A 503 -0.83 15.99 1.39
CA VAL A 503 -1.62 16.06 2.63
C VAL A 503 -3.13 15.96 2.34
N LYS A 504 -3.63 16.72 1.35
CA LYS A 504 -5.05 16.67 0.96
C LYS A 504 -5.46 15.31 0.41
N LYS A 505 -4.65 14.71 -0.49
CA LYS A 505 -4.91 13.35 -1.01
C LYS A 505 -4.95 12.32 0.11
N ASN A 506 -4.03 12.43 1.07
CA ASN A 506 -3.98 11.52 2.22
C ASN A 506 -5.20 11.68 3.12
N SER A 507 -5.67 12.92 3.35
CA SER A 507 -6.91 13.17 4.10
C SER A 507 -8.13 12.52 3.43
N SER A 508 -8.29 12.65 2.11
CA SER A 508 -9.37 11.97 1.36
C SER A 508 -9.27 10.45 1.45
N ARG A 509 -8.05 9.88 1.37
CA ARG A 509 -7.82 8.44 1.56
C ARG A 509 -8.20 7.99 2.98
N GLN A 510 -7.88 8.79 4.00
CA GLN A 510 -8.20 8.50 5.40
C GLN A 510 -9.70 8.58 5.70
N SER A 511 -10.44 9.50 5.05
CA SER A 511 -11.91 9.50 5.11
C SER A 511 -12.48 8.25 4.43
N ALA A 512 -11.90 7.84 3.29
CA ALA A 512 -12.31 6.62 2.59
C ALA A 512 -11.98 5.32 3.38
N THR A 513 -10.89 5.25 4.15
CA THR A 513 -10.61 4.10 5.04
C THR A 513 -11.61 4.03 6.18
N HIS A 514 -12.01 5.18 6.72
CA HIS A 514 -12.94 5.28 7.85
C HIS A 514 -14.40 5.02 7.46
N ALA A 515 -14.71 5.00 6.16
CA ALA A 515 -16.05 4.74 5.64
C ALA A 515 -16.76 3.52 6.26
N GLY A 516 -16.03 2.42 6.49
CA GLY A 516 -16.59 1.21 7.09
C GLY A 516 -17.10 1.40 8.53
N ILE A 517 -16.55 2.36 9.29
CA ILE A 517 -17.04 2.72 10.63
C ILE A 517 -18.36 3.48 10.51
N LYS A 518 -18.42 4.46 9.60
CA LYS A 518 -19.62 5.27 9.35
C LYS A 518 -20.78 4.42 8.83
N GLU A 519 -20.52 3.55 7.85
CA GLU A 519 -21.49 2.59 7.32
C GLU A 519 -22.04 1.69 8.43
N GLU A 520 -21.17 1.20 9.31
CA GLU A 520 -21.57 0.32 10.41
C GLU A 520 -22.43 1.04 11.46
N ILE A 521 -22.12 2.30 11.78
CA ILE A 521 -22.98 3.13 12.66
C ILE A 521 -24.36 3.30 12.03
N ILE A 522 -24.43 3.65 10.74
CA ILE A 522 -25.71 3.80 10.01
C ILE A 522 -26.54 2.51 10.09
N ARG A 523 -25.91 1.35 9.84
CA ARG A 523 -26.57 0.04 9.90
C ARG A 523 -27.14 -0.29 11.27
N ARG A 524 -26.44 0.08 12.35
CA ARG A 524 -26.91 -0.17 13.71
C ARG A 524 -28.02 0.79 14.14
N VAL A 525 -27.88 2.08 13.85
CA VAL A 525 -28.91 3.08 14.15
C VAL A 525 -30.18 2.82 13.35
N LEU A 526 -30.06 2.40 12.09
CA LEU A 526 -31.18 2.03 11.23
C LEU A 526 -31.43 0.51 11.23
N SER A 527 -31.14 -0.15 12.36
CA SER A 527 -31.36 -1.60 12.48
C SER A 527 -32.82 -1.96 12.13
N GLY A 528 -32.99 -3.02 11.34
CA GLY A 528 -34.29 -3.42 10.81
C GLY A 528 -34.60 -2.90 9.41
N LYS A 529 -33.83 -1.95 8.87
CA LYS A 529 -33.91 -1.55 7.46
C LYS A 529 -32.98 -2.37 6.57
N SER A 530 -33.43 -2.66 5.36
CA SER A 530 -32.61 -3.23 4.27
C SER A 530 -31.58 -2.22 3.74
N GLU A 531 -30.61 -2.70 2.96
CA GLU A 531 -29.61 -1.85 2.28
C GLU A 531 -30.28 -0.82 1.37
N GLU A 532 -31.31 -1.26 0.65
CA GLU A 532 -32.07 -0.42 -0.27
C GLU A 532 -32.81 0.69 0.47
N GLU A 533 -33.39 0.39 1.64
CA GLU A 533 -34.05 1.39 2.49
C GLU A 533 -33.07 2.37 3.12
N ILE A 534 -31.89 1.91 3.54
CA ILE A 534 -30.82 2.77 4.05
C ILE A 534 -30.32 3.71 2.94
N SER A 535 -30.07 3.16 1.74
CA SER A 535 -29.64 3.94 0.58
C SER A 535 -30.70 4.97 0.16
N ALA A 536 -31.99 4.59 0.17
CA ALA A 536 -33.10 5.49 -0.12
C ALA A 536 -33.20 6.62 0.91
N TYR A 537 -33.09 6.31 2.20
CA TYR A 537 -33.06 7.31 3.28
C TYR A 537 -31.92 8.33 3.09
N LEU A 538 -30.70 7.86 2.84
CA LEU A 538 -29.55 8.74 2.63
C LEU A 538 -29.68 9.57 1.35
N SER A 539 -30.27 8.99 0.30
CA SER A 539 -30.52 9.70 -0.96
C SER A 539 -31.56 10.81 -0.78
N GLU A 540 -32.66 10.54 -0.08
CA GLU A 540 -33.67 11.54 0.29
C GLU A 540 -33.04 12.68 1.09
N LYS A 541 -32.24 12.34 2.10
CA LYS A 541 -31.55 13.33 2.94
C LYS A 541 -30.53 14.15 2.17
N LEU A 542 -29.82 13.54 1.23
CA LEU A 542 -28.93 14.26 0.32
C LEU A 542 -29.71 15.26 -0.56
N GLU A 543 -30.88 14.89 -1.08
CA GLU A 543 -31.71 15.81 -1.87
C GLU A 543 -32.29 16.97 -1.04
N GLU A 544 -32.68 16.72 0.21
CA GLU A 544 -33.03 17.80 1.15
C GLU A 544 -31.85 18.75 1.37
N PHE A 545 -30.65 18.20 1.60
CA PHE A 545 -29.44 19.00 1.80
C PHE A 545 -29.05 19.81 0.54
N LYS A 546 -29.16 19.23 -0.65
CA LYS A 546 -28.91 19.94 -1.92
C LYS A 546 -29.84 21.15 -2.09
N LYS A 547 -31.11 21.04 -1.72
CA LYS A 547 -32.06 22.17 -1.75
C LYS A 547 -31.62 23.31 -0.84
N LEU A 548 -31.02 23.01 0.33
CA LEU A 548 -30.44 24.03 1.21
C LEU A 548 -29.27 24.75 0.52
N GLN A 549 -28.38 24.00 -0.15
CA GLN A 549 -27.25 24.57 -0.89
C GLN A 549 -27.70 25.40 -2.10
N GLU A 550 -28.75 24.97 -2.81
CA GLU A 550 -29.34 25.75 -3.91
C GLU A 550 -29.98 27.05 -3.44
N ALA A 551 -30.69 27.02 -2.31
CA ALA A 551 -31.27 28.22 -1.70
C ALA A 551 -30.18 29.23 -1.30
N GLN A 552 -29.06 28.76 -0.76
CA GLN A 552 -27.88 29.60 -0.48
C GLN A 552 -27.41 30.32 -1.73
N LYS A 553 -27.27 29.58 -2.85
CA LYS A 553 -26.79 30.13 -4.13
C LYS A 553 -27.71 31.22 -4.69
N LEU A 554 -29.02 31.07 -4.53
CA LEU A 554 -30.01 32.04 -5.02
C LEU A 554 -30.13 33.28 -4.10
N GLY A 555 -29.80 33.15 -2.82
CA GLY A 555 -30.01 34.20 -1.80
C GLY A 555 -28.89 35.23 -1.62
N GLY A 556 -27.74 35.10 -2.28
CA GLY A 556 -26.61 36.03 -2.12
C GLY A 556 -26.05 36.05 -0.68
N GLU A 557 -25.67 37.23 -0.16
CA GLU A 557 -25.15 37.36 1.23
C GLU A 557 -26.19 36.95 2.28
N ASN A 558 -27.46 37.35 2.13
CA ASN A 558 -28.54 36.94 3.02
C ASN A 558 -28.78 35.42 2.99
N GLY A 559 -28.54 34.79 1.82
CA GLY A 559 -28.63 33.35 1.65
C GLY A 559 -27.59 32.57 2.46
N LYS A 560 -26.45 33.19 2.82
CA LYS A 560 -25.41 32.54 3.63
C LYS A 560 -25.81 32.39 5.09
N GLU A 561 -26.30 33.45 5.71
CA GLU A 561 -26.81 33.40 7.09
C GLU A 561 -28.03 32.47 7.20
N GLU A 562 -28.93 32.54 6.22
CA GLU A 562 -30.09 31.64 6.14
C GLU A 562 -29.66 30.18 5.97
N PHE A 563 -28.65 29.91 5.14
CA PHE A 563 -28.08 28.57 5.00
C PHE A 563 -27.50 28.05 6.32
N GLN A 564 -26.72 28.84 7.04
CA GLN A 564 -26.16 28.44 8.34
C GLN A 564 -27.26 28.07 9.34
N GLN A 565 -28.32 28.88 9.44
CA GLN A 565 -29.45 28.61 10.33
C GLN A 565 -30.20 27.34 9.90
N ASN A 566 -30.48 27.20 8.60
CA ASN A 566 -31.17 26.03 8.07
C ASN A 566 -30.33 24.75 8.16
N PHE A 567 -29.01 24.84 8.02
CA PHE A 567 -28.10 23.71 8.20
C PHE A 567 -28.09 23.22 9.65
N ARG A 568 -28.03 24.13 10.63
CA ARG A 568 -28.15 23.78 12.07
C ARG A 568 -29.48 23.09 12.36
N ARG A 569 -30.58 23.64 11.82
CA ARG A 569 -31.91 23.03 11.94
C ARG A 569 -31.95 21.64 11.31
N TYR A 570 -31.41 21.50 10.10
CA TYR A 570 -31.33 20.22 9.39
C TYR A 570 -30.57 19.16 10.19
N LEU A 571 -29.42 19.49 10.78
CA LEU A 571 -28.69 18.58 11.66
C LEU A 571 -29.51 18.23 12.92
N SER A 572 -30.15 19.21 13.55
CA SER A 572 -30.98 18.98 14.75
C SER A 572 -32.18 18.06 14.49
N GLU A 573 -32.76 18.12 13.29
CA GLU A 573 -33.86 17.26 12.83
C GLU A 573 -33.37 15.88 12.39
N ASN A 574 -32.06 15.70 12.17
CA ASN A 574 -31.45 14.45 11.70
C ASN A 574 -30.25 14.03 12.59
N PRO A 575 -30.50 13.51 13.81
CA PRO A 575 -29.43 13.24 14.78
C PRO A 575 -28.35 12.25 14.31
N LEU A 576 -28.70 11.27 13.47
CA LEU A 576 -27.72 10.35 12.86
C LEU A 576 -26.72 11.12 11.97
N LEU A 577 -27.21 12.05 11.16
CA LEU A 577 -26.38 12.85 10.27
C LEU A 577 -25.52 13.85 11.05
N ASP A 578 -26.07 14.46 12.11
CA ASP A 578 -25.32 15.30 13.04
C ASP A 578 -24.19 14.52 13.72
N PHE A 579 -24.50 13.34 14.28
CA PHE A 579 -23.50 12.46 14.89
C PHE A 579 -22.37 12.12 13.91
N LEU A 580 -22.70 11.71 12.68
CA LEU A 580 -21.71 11.34 11.67
C LEU A 580 -20.89 12.52 11.16
N SER A 581 -21.48 13.72 11.06
CA SER A 581 -20.77 14.95 10.70
C SER A 581 -19.75 15.33 11.77
N ARG A 582 -20.15 15.29 13.06
CA ARG A 582 -19.24 15.48 14.21
C ARG A 582 -18.11 14.47 14.21
N LEU A 583 -18.44 13.21 13.91
CA LEU A 583 -17.47 12.12 13.89
C LEU A 583 -16.45 12.29 12.75
N GLU A 584 -16.88 12.68 11.55
CA GLU A 584 -15.94 12.99 10.46
C GLU A 584 -15.02 14.13 10.83
N HIS A 585 -15.54 15.20 11.43
CA HIS A 585 -14.73 16.34 11.85
C HIS A 585 -13.68 15.92 12.88
N LYS A 586 -14.08 15.17 13.92
CA LYS A 586 -13.15 14.63 14.91
C LYS A 586 -12.10 13.72 14.28
N ARG A 587 -12.50 12.80 13.39
CA ARG A 587 -11.58 11.92 12.65
C ARG A 587 -10.60 12.74 11.80
N TRP A 588 -11.08 13.79 11.15
CA TRP A 588 -10.27 14.73 10.37
C TRP A 588 -9.24 15.43 11.26
N CYS A 589 -9.65 15.99 12.39
CA CYS A 589 -8.76 16.56 13.40
C CYS A 589 -7.72 15.54 13.87
N ASN A 590 -8.13 14.32 14.23
CA ASN A 590 -7.24 13.24 14.66
C ASN A 590 -6.20 12.89 13.60
N SER A 591 -6.58 12.88 12.33
CA SER A 591 -5.65 12.61 11.23
C SER A 591 -4.59 13.70 11.05
N TYR A 592 -4.97 14.96 11.27
CA TYR A 592 -4.06 16.10 11.26
C TYR A 592 -3.16 16.12 12.50
N TYR A 593 -3.70 15.82 13.67
CA TYR A 593 -2.95 15.66 14.91
C TYR A 593 -1.91 14.53 14.80
N ALA A 594 -2.24 13.41 14.15
CA ALA A 594 -1.29 12.34 13.85
C ALA A 594 -0.14 12.77 12.90
N MET A 595 -0.33 13.87 12.17
CA MET A 595 0.70 14.51 11.34
C MET A 595 1.43 15.65 12.08
N ASN A 596 1.13 15.87 13.37
CA ASN A 596 1.61 16.96 14.23
C ASN A 596 1.14 18.35 13.78
N PHE A 597 -0.06 18.44 13.19
CA PHE A 597 -0.69 19.75 13.02
C PHE A 597 -1.27 20.24 14.34
N ARG A 598 -1.29 21.56 14.48
CA ARG A 598 -1.89 22.28 15.61
C ARG A 598 -2.83 23.37 15.13
N TYR A 599 -3.71 23.82 16.00
CA TYR A 599 -4.51 25.00 15.72
C TYR A 599 -3.62 26.20 15.39
N GLY A 600 -4.03 26.98 14.40
CA GLY A 600 -3.46 28.30 14.10
C GLY A 600 -4.39 29.06 13.18
N GLU A 601 -4.43 30.39 13.30
CA GLU A 601 -5.39 31.25 12.60
C GLU A 601 -5.34 31.13 11.06
N LYS A 602 -4.20 30.69 10.53
CA LYS A 602 -3.98 30.47 9.10
C LYS A 602 -3.51 29.05 8.86
N LYS A 603 -3.98 28.49 7.74
CA LYS A 603 -3.52 27.21 7.24
C LYS A 603 -2.09 27.37 6.72
N ASP A 604 -1.18 26.54 7.22
CA ASP A 604 0.20 26.42 6.74
C ASP A 604 0.65 24.95 6.87
N GLU A 605 0.89 24.29 5.74
CA GLU A 605 1.30 22.87 5.72
C GLU A 605 2.76 22.68 6.17
N ASN A 606 3.61 23.71 6.04
CA ASN A 606 5.01 23.66 6.48
C ASN A 606 5.13 23.88 7.98
N LEU A 607 4.43 24.89 8.52
CA LEU A 607 4.37 25.15 9.96
C LEU A 607 3.43 24.20 10.71
N LYS A 608 2.68 23.40 9.95
CA LYS A 608 1.67 22.45 10.41
C LYS A 608 0.59 23.13 11.26
N THR A 609 0.00 24.20 10.74
CA THR A 609 -1.12 24.90 11.37
C THR A 609 -2.39 24.80 10.54
N HIS A 610 -3.54 24.69 11.19
CA HIS A 610 -4.84 24.74 10.52
C HIS A 610 -5.91 25.40 11.42
N PRO A 611 -6.73 26.33 10.89
CA PRO A 611 -7.71 27.07 11.69
C PRO A 611 -8.94 26.25 12.11
N CYS A 612 -9.12 25.08 11.51
CA CYS A 612 -10.25 24.18 11.76
C CYS A 612 -9.91 23.06 12.75
N LEU A 613 -8.74 23.07 13.39
CA LEU A 613 -8.40 22.10 14.44
C LEU A 613 -9.04 22.50 15.76
N ILE A 614 -10.37 22.50 15.76
CA ILE A 614 -11.27 22.87 16.85
C ILE A 614 -12.05 21.61 17.23
N GLU A 615 -12.25 21.36 18.52
CA GLU A 615 -12.94 20.16 19.00
C GLU A 615 -14.41 20.45 19.38
N ASP A 616 -14.73 21.71 19.65
CA ASP A 616 -16.10 22.12 19.97
C ASP A 616 -16.95 22.25 18.69
N TRP A 617 -17.85 21.29 18.50
CA TRP A 617 -18.79 21.31 17.38
C TRP A 617 -19.72 22.53 17.38
N GLY A 618 -20.07 23.05 18.56
CA GLY A 618 -20.89 24.24 18.71
C GLY A 618 -20.21 25.48 18.13
N GLU A 619 -18.90 25.62 18.33
CA GLU A 619 -18.10 26.68 17.69
C GLU A 619 -18.05 26.48 16.17
N ILE A 620 -17.86 25.24 15.71
CA ILE A 620 -17.72 24.88 14.29
C ILE A 620 -18.98 25.20 13.49
N ILE A 621 -20.15 24.77 13.96
CA ILE A 621 -21.42 25.12 13.29
C ILE A 621 -21.87 26.55 13.62
N GLY A 622 -21.24 27.19 14.61
CA GLY A 622 -21.50 28.53 15.12
C GLY A 622 -20.63 29.61 14.48
N GLU A 623 -19.80 30.25 15.32
CA GLU A 623 -18.92 31.37 14.95
C GLU A 623 -17.85 31.01 13.91
N LYS A 624 -17.47 29.74 13.81
CA LYS A 624 -16.42 29.24 12.93
C LYS A 624 -16.94 28.58 11.66
N PHE A 625 -18.24 28.70 11.37
CA PHE A 625 -18.87 28.07 10.20
C PHE A 625 -18.14 28.41 8.90
N ASP A 626 -17.86 29.70 8.68
CA ASP A 626 -17.23 30.21 7.46
C ASP A 626 -15.74 29.88 7.33
N ILE A 627 -15.15 29.33 8.39
CA ILE A 627 -13.75 28.91 8.43
C ILE A 627 -13.68 27.38 8.28
N CYS A 628 -14.55 26.67 9.00
CA CYS A 628 -14.52 25.21 9.11
C CYS A 628 -15.31 24.51 8.03
N HIS A 629 -16.36 25.15 7.50
CA HIS A 629 -17.26 24.59 6.50
C HIS A 629 -17.79 23.19 6.89
N PRO A 630 -18.51 23.06 8.02
CA PRO A 630 -19.02 21.77 8.51
C PRO A 630 -19.93 21.04 7.52
N GLU A 631 -20.50 21.75 6.55
CA GLU A 631 -21.22 21.16 5.43
C GLU A 631 -20.39 20.13 4.63
N TYR A 632 -19.05 20.26 4.63
CA TYR A 632 -18.14 19.31 3.99
C TYR A 632 -17.97 18.01 4.77
N ASP A 633 -18.02 18.08 6.11
CA ASP A 633 -17.97 16.89 6.97
C ASP A 633 -19.18 16.00 6.70
N LEU A 634 -20.37 16.61 6.55
CA LEU A 634 -21.61 15.91 6.20
C LEU A 634 -21.57 15.30 4.78
N LEU A 635 -20.98 15.97 3.80
CA LEU A 635 -20.84 15.40 2.45
C LEU A 635 -20.05 14.09 2.43
N SER A 636 -19.08 13.93 3.33
CA SER A 636 -18.34 12.68 3.49
C SER A 636 -19.21 11.48 3.88
N VAL A 637 -20.40 11.75 4.43
CA VAL A 637 -21.38 10.75 4.84
C VAL A 637 -22.25 10.36 3.64
N PHE A 638 -22.70 11.34 2.85
CA PHE A 638 -23.55 11.08 1.70
C PHE A 638 -22.83 10.37 0.54
N THR A 639 -21.51 10.46 0.47
CA THR A 639 -20.70 9.73 -0.53
C THR A 639 -20.46 8.27 -0.17
N LEU A 640 -20.94 7.79 0.99
CA LEU A 640 -20.65 6.44 1.45
C LEU A 640 -21.34 5.35 0.60
N PHE A 641 -22.56 5.60 0.11
CA PHE A 641 -23.41 4.61 -0.58
C PHE A 641 -23.65 4.95 -2.06
N GLN A 642 -22.71 5.67 -2.70
CA GLN A 642 -22.79 6.09 -4.11
C GLN A 642 -22.06 5.16 -5.07
#